data_AF-Q54UG2-F1
#
_entry.id   AF-Q54UG2-F1
#
_cell.length_a   1.000
_cell.length_b   1.000
_cell.length_c   1.000
_cell.angle_alpha   90.00
_cell.angle_beta   90.00
_cell.angle_gamma   90.00
#
_symmetry.space_group_name_H-M   'P 1'
#
loop_
_entity.id
_entity.type
_entity.pdbx_description
1 polymer ?
#
loop_
_entity_poly.entity_id
_entity_poly.type
_entity_poly.pdbx_seq_one_letter_code
_entity_poly.pdbx_strand_id
1 'polypeptide(L)'
;MVNNKRKEIENQENDNNDDNDGLLTYKKFKEDINYDSIRSKELQTIAKSLGLPIIGKKQEIYKRIEGYFLSKKVKSDLINSTTNQLQQQPQQPQQQRYVLLIKDVDQLEIYFWKAFRNMIIFKNIFSNFKSKQFGYHDLIGINENFLKSYSNSLEIIKDNIKGNINHQIIRSVNDILNIIKTLKKKDNETISFYNTLFSAFSSTTTQSIKSLIFQFDENIDLWIQRMILNENLVALDQFIKFFKINSDVLKKSIEMHINPSFFNVVTYNNLKIYNYLKSINAIPTSHIKQRFSNIDLSDSLSFDCKLKRLIKSYKLLVDPTNFKKIQEIHQQEEEEQKQQKLNSDKDYIEKLNQLILELSEIESIHFTNDQLNSTIKNLLNQTTTTTTTTTTTTTTTTPILITNNNNSGDIKDIIKKYYKSIYLFFKIIKEGNLYNRNLMKPIHYYLYFKKEKSLIQLYEIFCGKNYTHYLIFFKSILMDQNLEKNQILELVSNILDIENGVPFQNIGCIYNFNLRSFNSFCKVVFSINDTELIDHLIKTIKKLQLVYDSKTKFPSISEIISTNFQYINKNEIVDFFFENYRNETTLFDDQNQNWYNGHVNIIDHYEKLMESIEKRLRLNIVYYYDWFTNVNKINEKKYNINILLDQLKRAISKPLLYSFFNDSGYYYNKLLIIFGWSLENGNEFLINNILSNEQFKQPFRFSEIIDSVLPPNKMSNSVKLIFNNISKESIESKLYQVKVKFNFSYVHGYYYDDFIPLTSTISTTTTTTTTNSEEVGQFIIGETKSFDFTISPRILFVCLYYLDRVDDIFYLFDKIPEIFNSGYFSNFTQESYLYNICSSYYLGLFINYFIENLNDNTINHLYTCLCVASRKGFIQIFQDILSSNKNSQYLLKVRTKTNQSSLFQSNLLCDMVVNSINSSNFQLSNLLIDFIDFSPKNEKVLRSKIFKSSNNK
;
A
#
# COMPACT_ATOMS: atom_id res chain seq x y z
N MET A 1 35.44 42.91 18.67
CA MET A 1 34.70 44.19 18.64
C MET A 1 34.50 44.64 17.20
N VAL A 2 33.30 44.48 16.62
CA VAL A 2 32.63 45.44 15.71
C VAL A 2 31.14 45.11 15.78
N ASN A 3 30.42 45.73 16.72
CA ASN A 3 28.99 45.49 16.91
C ASN A 3 28.19 46.48 16.06
N ASN A 4 28.13 46.25 14.75
CA ASN A 4 27.31 47.07 13.85
C ASN A 4 25.85 46.65 13.95
N LYS A 5 25.18 47.11 15.02
CA LYS A 5 23.71 47.11 15.13
C LYS A 5 23.14 47.78 13.88
N ARG A 6 22.38 47.04 13.06
CA ARG A 6 21.46 47.64 12.11
C ARG A 6 20.48 48.48 12.92
N LYS A 7 20.50 49.81 12.74
CA LYS A 7 19.37 50.64 13.14
C LYS A 7 18.24 50.37 12.14
N GLU A 8 17.10 49.95 12.66
CA GLU A 8 15.84 50.06 11.94
C GLU A 8 15.57 51.54 11.68
N ILE A 9 15.26 51.87 10.43
CA ILE A 9 14.70 53.16 10.03
C ILE A 9 13.33 52.83 9.48
N GLU A 10 12.35 52.83 10.37
CA GLU A 10 10.93 52.79 10.01
C GLU A 10 10.41 54.22 9.83
N ASN A 11 9.48 54.37 8.89
CA ASN A 11 8.45 55.40 8.86
C ASN A 11 8.89 56.88 8.86
N GLN A 12 9.32 57.33 7.67
CA GLN A 12 8.97 58.68 7.19
C GLN A 12 8.45 58.57 5.75
N GLU A 13 7.19 58.14 5.62
CA GLU A 13 6.36 58.55 4.49
C GLU A 13 5.85 59.96 4.79
N ASN A 14 6.27 60.96 4.01
CA ASN A 14 5.43 62.08 3.60
C ASN A 14 6.15 62.99 2.59
N ASP A 15 5.37 63.44 1.62
CA ASP A 15 5.51 64.64 0.79
C ASP A 15 6.78 64.86 -0.07
N ASN A 16 6.61 64.48 -1.34
CA ASN A 16 6.62 65.38 -2.50
C ASN A 16 7.76 66.41 -2.66
N ASN A 17 8.50 66.24 -3.77
CA ASN A 17 9.24 67.27 -4.50
C ASN A 17 10.27 68.10 -3.70
N ASP A 18 11.53 67.63 -3.67
CA ASP A 18 12.57 68.40 -4.33
C ASP A 18 13.81 67.57 -4.69
N ASP A 19 14.65 68.12 -5.56
CA ASP A 19 15.71 67.43 -6.30
C ASP A 19 16.99 67.12 -5.49
N ASN A 20 17.69 66.07 -5.94
CA ASN A 20 19.15 65.87 -5.78
C ASN A 20 19.76 65.80 -4.36
N ASP A 21 19.36 64.80 -3.57
CA ASP A 21 20.37 64.08 -2.80
C ASP A 21 21.09 63.11 -3.76
N GLY A 22 22.42 63.26 -3.93
CA GLY A 22 23.21 62.76 -5.08
C GLY A 22 23.38 61.23 -5.23
N LEU A 23 22.42 60.44 -4.81
CA LEU A 23 22.39 58.98 -4.84
C LEU A 23 22.35 58.44 -6.28
N LEU A 24 23.36 57.65 -6.63
CA LEU A 24 23.48 56.97 -7.91
C LEU A 24 22.26 56.06 -8.15
N THR A 25 21.42 56.38 -9.14
CA THR A 25 20.26 55.54 -9.53
C THR A 25 20.67 54.48 -10.57
N TYR A 26 19.83 53.48 -10.87
CA TYR A 26 20.14 52.50 -11.91
C TYR A 26 20.40 53.14 -13.28
N LYS A 27 19.55 54.11 -13.65
CA LYS A 27 19.66 54.84 -14.91
C LYS A 27 20.98 55.62 -14.95
N LYS A 28 21.27 56.38 -13.88
CA LYS A 28 22.52 57.14 -13.73
C LYS A 28 23.77 56.25 -13.70
N PHE A 29 23.70 55.07 -13.09
CA PHE A 29 24.77 54.05 -13.15
C PHE A 29 24.99 53.53 -14.58
N LYS A 30 23.93 53.36 -15.39
CA LYS A 30 24.07 52.91 -16.78
C LYS A 30 24.51 54.00 -17.75
N GLU A 31 24.18 55.26 -17.48
CA GLU A 31 24.51 56.41 -18.32
C GLU A 31 25.90 56.98 -17.98
N ASP A 32 26.21 57.20 -16.69
CA ASP A 32 27.46 57.84 -16.26
C ASP A 32 28.66 56.85 -16.26
N ILE A 33 28.42 55.54 -16.13
CA ILE A 33 29.48 54.53 -15.97
C ILE A 33 29.50 53.56 -17.14
N ASN A 34 30.26 53.95 -18.17
CA ASN A 34 30.71 53.02 -19.20
C ASN A 34 31.69 52.00 -18.57
N TYR A 35 31.38 50.71 -18.72
CA TYR A 35 32.18 49.62 -18.19
C TYR A 35 33.62 49.63 -18.71
N ASP A 36 33.86 49.99 -19.97
CA ASP A 36 35.18 49.85 -20.57
C ASP A 36 36.15 50.92 -20.05
N SER A 37 35.70 52.17 -19.90
CA SER A 37 36.53 53.30 -19.45
C SER A 37 36.77 53.35 -17.94
N ILE A 38 35.82 52.90 -17.10
CA ILE A 38 35.96 53.00 -15.63
C ILE A 38 37.09 52.11 -15.09
N ARG A 39 37.89 52.63 -14.16
CA ARG A 39 38.98 51.87 -13.51
C ARG A 39 38.42 50.93 -12.45
N SER A 40 39.06 49.78 -12.27
CA SER A 40 38.60 48.78 -11.28
C SER A 40 38.52 49.33 -9.84
N LYS A 41 39.36 50.33 -9.52
CA LYS A 41 39.36 51.00 -8.19
C LYS A 41 38.13 51.89 -7.98
N GLU A 42 37.60 52.50 -9.04
CA GLU A 42 36.39 53.33 -8.98
C GLU A 42 35.14 52.46 -8.78
N LEU A 43 35.06 51.33 -9.50
CA LEU A 43 34.03 50.31 -9.25
C LEU A 43 34.10 49.74 -7.82
N GLN A 44 35.30 49.54 -7.26
CA GLN A 44 35.45 49.15 -5.86
C GLN A 44 34.93 50.22 -4.89
N THR A 45 35.16 51.51 -5.16
CA THR A 45 34.59 52.61 -4.38
C THR A 45 33.05 52.61 -4.43
N ILE A 46 32.45 52.42 -5.61
CA ILE A 46 30.99 52.34 -5.79
C ILE A 46 30.42 51.10 -5.09
N ALA A 47 31.05 49.93 -5.23
CA ALA A 47 30.64 48.73 -4.50
C ALA A 47 30.71 48.96 -2.98
N LYS A 48 31.76 49.62 -2.48
CA LYS A 48 31.92 49.94 -1.06
C LYS A 48 30.85 50.90 -0.54
N SER A 49 30.50 51.97 -1.29
CA SER A 49 29.45 52.91 -0.89
C SER A 49 28.05 52.28 -0.90
N LEU A 50 27.83 51.28 -1.76
CA LEU A 50 26.59 50.47 -1.79
C LEU A 50 26.58 49.30 -0.78
N GLY A 51 27.63 49.13 0.03
CA GLY A 51 27.74 48.04 1.00
C GLY A 51 27.97 46.65 0.38
N LEU A 52 28.44 46.58 -0.87
CA LEU A 52 28.69 45.36 -1.62
C LEU A 52 30.15 44.88 -1.46
N PRO A 53 30.42 43.55 -1.58
CA PRO A 53 31.78 43.03 -1.53
C PRO A 53 32.68 43.59 -2.64
N ILE A 54 33.86 44.12 -2.27
CA ILE A 54 34.82 44.78 -3.18
C ILE A 54 35.86 43.84 -3.81
N ILE A 55 35.93 42.59 -3.37
CA ILE A 55 36.93 41.60 -3.84
C ILE A 55 36.43 40.93 -5.11
N GLY A 56 37.22 40.89 -6.17
CA GLY A 56 36.89 40.21 -7.43
C GLY A 56 37.50 40.89 -8.66
N LYS A 57 37.27 40.31 -9.84
CA LYS A 57 37.65 40.93 -11.12
C LYS A 57 36.74 42.12 -11.44
N LYS A 58 37.22 43.09 -12.23
CA LYS A 58 36.48 44.31 -12.66
C LYS A 58 35.03 43.99 -13.09
N GLN A 59 34.85 42.94 -13.90
CA GLN A 59 33.55 42.50 -14.41
C GLN A 59 32.59 41.97 -13.31
N GLU A 60 33.10 41.26 -12.31
CA GLU A 60 32.30 40.71 -11.22
C GLU A 60 31.78 41.82 -10.32
N ILE A 61 32.63 42.82 -10.04
CA ILE A 61 32.26 43.98 -9.23
C ILE A 61 31.18 44.81 -9.94
N TYR A 62 31.32 45.05 -11.25
CA TYR A 62 30.29 45.71 -12.06
C TYR A 62 28.95 44.96 -12.02
N LYS A 63 28.96 43.63 -12.27
CA LYS A 63 27.74 42.80 -12.22
C LYS A 63 27.05 42.80 -10.86
N ARG A 64 27.79 42.89 -9.74
CA ARG A 64 27.21 43.03 -8.40
C ARG A 64 26.50 44.37 -8.20
N ILE A 65 27.11 45.46 -8.66
CA ILE A 65 26.51 46.80 -8.59
C ILE A 65 25.24 46.87 -9.45
N GLU A 66 25.31 46.36 -10.67
CA GLU A 66 24.18 46.25 -11.60
C GLU A 66 23.02 45.42 -11.01
N GLY A 67 23.32 44.23 -10.45
CA GLY A 67 22.34 43.37 -9.80
C GLY A 67 21.68 43.99 -8.56
N TYR A 68 22.44 44.74 -7.76
CA TYR A 68 21.89 45.49 -6.62
C TYR A 68 20.84 46.50 -7.09
N PHE A 69 21.15 47.31 -8.11
CA PHE A 69 20.22 48.30 -8.63
C PHE A 69 19.00 47.69 -9.31
N LEU A 70 19.15 46.60 -10.06
CA LEU A 70 18.04 45.84 -10.63
C LEU A 70 17.10 45.33 -9.52
N SER A 71 17.65 44.82 -8.41
CA SER A 71 16.84 44.35 -7.26
C SER A 71 16.03 45.47 -6.59
N LYS A 72 16.58 46.69 -6.52
CA LYS A 72 15.86 47.88 -6.04
C LYS A 72 14.75 48.31 -7.02
N LYS A 73 15.04 48.33 -8.32
CA LYS A 73 14.03 48.67 -9.34
C LYS A 73 12.85 47.69 -9.30
N VAL A 74 13.10 46.39 -9.25
CA VAL A 74 12.03 45.38 -9.13
C VAL A 74 11.18 45.59 -7.87
N LYS A 75 11.77 46.03 -6.75
CA LYS A 75 11.00 46.38 -5.54
C LYS A 75 10.15 47.64 -5.71
N SER A 76 10.68 48.71 -6.30
CA SER A 76 9.90 49.94 -6.53
C SER A 76 8.74 49.70 -7.50
N ASP A 77 8.99 48.95 -8.57
CA ASP A 77 7.98 48.62 -9.58
C ASP A 77 6.85 47.77 -8.94
N LEU A 78 7.19 46.86 -8.01
CA LEU A 78 6.22 46.06 -7.26
C LEU A 78 5.38 46.91 -6.30
N ILE A 79 6.00 47.82 -5.54
CA ILE A 79 5.30 48.73 -4.62
C ILE A 79 4.33 49.61 -5.42
N ASN A 80 4.81 50.28 -6.48
CA ASN A 80 3.98 51.12 -7.34
C ASN A 80 2.81 50.34 -7.97
N SER A 81 3.01 49.08 -8.38
CA SER A 81 1.93 48.23 -8.88
C SER A 81 0.88 47.88 -7.82
N THR A 82 1.25 47.89 -6.53
CA THR A 82 0.35 47.60 -5.41
C THR A 82 -0.45 48.85 -5.03
N THR A 83 0.20 50.02 -4.97
CA THR A 83 -0.47 51.31 -4.69
C THR A 83 -1.47 51.68 -5.80
N ASN A 84 -1.09 51.50 -7.06
CA ASN A 84 -1.96 51.82 -8.20
C ASN A 84 -3.15 50.84 -8.36
N GLN A 85 -3.12 49.65 -7.75
CA GLN A 85 -4.26 48.72 -7.75
C GLN A 85 -5.34 49.05 -6.71
N LEU A 86 -5.08 49.97 -5.78
CA LEU A 86 -6.07 50.42 -4.79
C LEU A 86 -6.96 51.58 -5.27
N GLN A 87 -6.68 52.15 -6.44
CA GLN A 87 -7.53 53.17 -7.05
C GLN A 87 -7.85 52.81 -8.51
N GLN A 88 -9.16 52.76 -8.82
CA GLN A 88 -9.79 52.65 -10.13
C GLN A 88 -10.09 51.25 -10.71
N GLN A 89 -11.36 50.87 -10.50
CA GLN A 89 -12.30 50.26 -11.45
C GLN A 89 -12.29 48.73 -11.73
N PRO A 90 -13.45 48.17 -12.14
CA PRO A 90 -13.80 46.79 -11.80
C PRO A 90 -13.90 45.81 -12.98
N GLN A 91 -13.79 44.52 -12.62
CA GLN A 91 -14.36 43.37 -13.33
C GLN A 91 -13.89 43.08 -14.77
N GLN A 92 -12.72 42.47 -14.87
CA GLN A 92 -12.63 41.17 -15.56
C GLN A 92 -11.99 40.13 -14.61
N PRO A 93 -12.30 38.82 -14.75
CA PRO A 93 -11.85 37.78 -13.83
C PRO A 93 -10.37 37.43 -14.05
N GLN A 94 -9.48 38.37 -13.73
CA GLN A 94 -8.06 38.08 -13.63
C GLN A 94 -7.85 37.05 -12.51
N GLN A 95 -7.24 35.92 -12.90
CA GLN A 95 -6.75 34.82 -12.07
C GLN A 95 -6.74 35.16 -10.58
N GLN A 96 -7.70 34.60 -9.82
CA GLN A 96 -7.76 34.78 -8.37
C GLN A 96 -6.40 34.41 -7.77
N ARG A 97 -5.61 35.42 -7.40
CA ARG A 97 -4.35 35.21 -6.69
C ARG A 97 -4.70 34.63 -5.33
N TYR A 98 -4.56 33.32 -5.19
CA TYR A 98 -4.91 32.57 -3.99
C TYR A 98 -4.19 33.15 -2.76
N VAL A 99 -4.90 33.98 -2.01
CA VAL A 99 -4.43 34.53 -0.74
C VAL A 99 -4.36 33.39 0.28
N LEU A 100 -3.28 33.33 1.06
CA LEU A 100 -3.18 32.39 2.16
C LEU A 100 -4.24 32.79 3.21
N LEU A 101 -5.29 31.98 3.38
CA LEU A 101 -6.42 32.30 4.26
C LEU A 101 -6.14 32.08 5.76
N ILE A 102 -4.99 31.49 6.09
CA ILE A 102 -4.57 31.29 7.47
C ILE A 102 -4.08 32.64 8.00
N LYS A 103 -4.82 33.22 8.93
CA LYS A 103 -4.42 34.42 9.68
C LYS A 103 -3.42 34.02 10.76
N ASP A 104 -2.55 34.96 11.13
CA ASP A 104 -1.57 34.81 12.23
C ASP A 104 -0.54 33.67 12.03
N VAL A 105 -0.04 33.53 10.80
CA VAL A 105 1.06 32.63 10.43
C VAL A 105 2.38 33.40 10.38
N ASP A 106 3.45 32.78 10.90
CA ASP A 106 4.81 33.33 10.83
C ASP A 106 5.21 33.64 9.36
N GLN A 107 5.85 34.79 9.15
CA GLN A 107 6.34 35.24 7.85
C GLN A 107 7.16 34.15 7.12
N LEU A 108 7.94 33.36 7.86
CA LEU A 108 8.77 32.28 7.34
C LEU A 108 7.93 31.13 6.77
N GLU A 109 6.82 30.77 7.42
CA GLU A 109 5.89 29.74 6.94
C GLU A 109 5.11 30.23 5.70
N ILE A 110 4.76 31.53 5.63
CA ILE A 110 4.20 32.13 4.42
C ILE A 110 5.18 31.99 3.23
N TYR A 111 6.48 32.20 3.45
CA TYR A 111 7.50 31.98 2.42
C TYR A 111 7.67 30.49 2.08
N PHE A 112 7.64 29.60 3.07
CA PHE A 112 7.66 28.15 2.85
C PHE A 112 6.53 27.71 1.92
N TRP A 113 5.27 28.05 2.22
CA TRP A 113 4.13 27.68 1.37
C TRP A 113 4.18 28.30 -0.03
N LYS A 114 4.67 29.54 -0.17
CA LYS A 114 4.90 30.18 -1.48
C LYS A 114 5.96 29.45 -2.31
N ALA A 115 7.05 29.00 -1.69
CA ALA A 115 8.07 28.18 -2.35
C ALA A 115 7.54 26.80 -2.72
N PHE A 116 6.80 26.14 -1.80
CA PHE A 116 6.27 24.79 -1.99
C PHE A 116 5.21 24.71 -3.10
N ARG A 117 4.35 25.73 -3.22
CA ARG A 117 3.32 25.82 -4.27
C ARG A 117 3.88 26.20 -5.65
N ASN A 118 5.10 26.75 -5.74
CA ASN A 118 5.75 27.07 -7.01
C ASN A 118 6.74 25.96 -7.39
N MET A 119 6.33 25.06 -8.29
CA MET A 119 7.13 23.91 -8.73
C MET A 119 8.54 24.27 -9.24
N ILE A 120 8.75 25.46 -9.82
CA ILE A 120 10.07 25.91 -10.27
C ILE A 120 10.94 26.31 -9.07
N ILE A 121 10.39 27.08 -8.13
CA ILE A 121 11.11 27.47 -6.90
C ILE A 121 11.38 26.23 -6.03
N PHE A 122 10.40 25.35 -5.85
CA PHE A 122 10.57 24.08 -5.16
C PHE A 122 11.71 23.26 -5.80
N LYS A 123 11.69 23.04 -7.12
CA LYS A 123 12.79 22.34 -7.81
C LYS A 123 14.14 23.06 -7.63
N ASN A 124 14.20 24.39 -7.66
CA ASN A 124 15.46 25.12 -7.51
C ASN A 124 16.01 25.11 -6.06
N ILE A 125 15.14 25.10 -5.04
CA ILE A 125 15.57 25.01 -3.63
C ILE A 125 15.91 23.56 -3.27
N PHE A 126 15.06 22.61 -3.65
CA PHE A 126 15.16 21.21 -3.24
C PHE A 126 15.94 20.31 -4.22
N SER A 127 16.37 20.80 -5.39
CA SER A 127 17.32 20.05 -6.26
C SER A 127 18.64 19.71 -5.58
N ASN A 128 19.10 20.57 -4.67
CA ASN A 128 20.30 20.33 -3.86
C ASN A 128 20.05 19.35 -2.70
N PHE A 129 18.78 19.16 -2.30
CA PHE A 129 18.43 18.15 -1.31
C PHE A 129 18.40 16.77 -2.00
N LYS A 130 19.50 16.01 -1.84
CA LYS A 130 19.59 14.59 -2.22
C LYS A 130 18.71 13.68 -1.33
N SER A 131 17.56 14.13 -0.87
CA SER A 131 16.57 13.29 -0.20
C SER A 131 15.91 12.35 -1.21
N LYS A 132 16.60 11.24 -1.51
CA LYS A 132 16.14 10.15 -2.38
C LYS A 132 14.75 9.57 -2.03
N GLN A 133 14.19 9.92 -0.88
CA GLN A 133 13.02 9.23 -0.33
C GLN A 133 11.67 9.84 -0.71
N PHE A 134 11.55 11.15 -0.95
CA PHE A 134 10.24 11.77 -1.21
C PHE A 134 10.31 12.98 -2.17
N GLY A 135 9.65 12.88 -3.32
CA GLY A 135 9.34 13.97 -4.23
C GLY A 135 7.83 14.20 -4.38
N TYR A 136 7.42 15.25 -5.10
CA TYR A 136 6.00 15.56 -5.32
C TYR A 136 5.23 14.41 -6.01
N HIS A 137 5.95 13.55 -6.75
CA HIS A 137 5.39 12.36 -7.40
C HIS A 137 4.99 11.25 -6.41
N ASP A 138 5.53 11.24 -5.19
CA ASP A 138 5.16 10.27 -4.14
C ASP A 138 3.89 10.70 -3.37
N LEU A 139 3.38 11.90 -3.64
CA LEU A 139 2.07 12.39 -3.20
C LEU A 139 0.94 11.99 -4.17
N ILE A 140 1.24 11.22 -5.22
CA ILE A 140 0.28 10.82 -6.26
C ILE A 140 -0.49 9.57 -5.80
N GLY A 141 -1.81 9.69 -5.62
CA GLY A 141 -2.65 8.64 -5.04
C GLY A 141 -2.68 8.68 -3.51
N ILE A 142 -3.79 8.19 -2.92
CA ILE A 142 -3.95 8.05 -1.47
C ILE A 142 -4.07 6.58 -1.15
N ASN A 143 -3.00 6.01 -0.62
CA ASN A 143 -3.00 4.67 -0.04
C ASN A 143 -2.98 4.76 1.50
N GLU A 144 -3.19 3.63 2.19
CA GLU A 144 -3.14 3.57 3.65
C GLU A 144 -1.80 4.03 4.24
N ASN A 145 -0.68 3.87 3.50
CA ASN A 145 0.63 4.27 3.97
C ASN A 145 0.79 5.79 3.95
N PHE A 146 0.29 6.49 2.92
CA PHE A 146 0.26 7.95 2.86
C PHE A 146 -0.46 8.54 4.09
N LEU A 147 -1.68 8.06 4.37
CA LEU A 147 -2.50 8.53 5.49
C LEU A 147 -1.90 8.24 6.88
N LYS A 148 -1.00 7.25 7.00
CA LYS A 148 -0.34 6.86 8.26
C LYS A 148 1.07 7.44 8.42
N SER A 149 1.78 7.71 7.32
CA SER A 149 3.19 8.13 7.35
C SER A 149 3.36 9.64 7.48
N TYR A 150 2.39 10.42 6.98
CA TYR A 150 2.43 11.88 7.08
C TYR A 150 1.41 12.36 8.12
N SER A 151 1.90 12.98 9.19
CA SER A 151 1.08 13.58 10.26
C SER A 151 0.18 14.71 9.74
N ASN A 152 0.60 15.39 8.66
CA ASN A 152 -0.15 16.43 7.96
C ASN A 152 -0.83 15.93 6.67
N SER A 153 -0.93 14.60 6.43
CA SER A 153 -1.60 14.01 5.25
C SER A 153 -2.99 14.61 4.99
N LEU A 154 -3.76 14.83 6.06
CA LEU A 154 -5.10 15.38 5.97
C LEU A 154 -5.12 16.84 5.47
N GLU A 155 -4.18 17.68 5.89
CA GLU A 155 -4.04 19.04 5.36
C GLU A 155 -3.58 19.03 3.91
N ILE A 156 -2.64 18.16 3.53
CA ILE A 156 -2.22 17.99 2.12
C ILE A 156 -3.41 17.63 1.22
N ILE A 157 -4.29 16.74 1.67
CA ILE A 157 -5.51 16.38 0.93
C ILE A 157 -6.51 17.54 0.91
N LYS A 158 -6.76 18.23 2.04
CA LYS A 158 -7.63 19.42 2.10
C LYS A 158 -7.16 20.50 1.13
N ASP A 159 -5.86 20.80 1.09
CA ASP A 159 -5.29 21.81 0.20
C ASP A 159 -5.38 21.41 -1.27
N ASN A 160 -5.19 20.11 -1.61
CA ASN A 160 -5.37 19.64 -2.98
C ASN A 160 -6.83 19.70 -3.44
N ILE A 161 -7.79 19.38 -2.56
CA ILE A 161 -9.22 19.54 -2.84
C ILE A 161 -9.58 21.03 -3.02
N LYS A 162 -9.20 21.89 -2.07
CA LYS A 162 -9.50 23.33 -2.09
C LYS A 162 -8.85 24.08 -3.26
N GLY A 163 -7.62 23.70 -3.64
CA GLY A 163 -6.89 24.40 -4.70
C GLY A 163 -7.53 24.24 -6.07
N ASN A 164 -8.31 23.18 -6.31
CA ASN A 164 -8.74 22.72 -7.64
C ASN A 164 -7.56 22.56 -8.63
N ILE A 165 -6.33 22.46 -8.10
CA ILE A 165 -5.12 22.24 -8.89
C ILE A 165 -5.04 20.73 -9.11
N ASN A 166 -5.35 20.30 -10.34
CA ASN A 166 -5.12 18.94 -10.88
C ASN A 166 -5.03 17.86 -9.79
N HIS A 167 -6.12 17.16 -9.49
CA HIS A 167 -6.21 16.13 -8.43
C HIS A 167 -5.26 14.92 -8.65
N GLN A 168 -3.95 15.14 -8.63
CA GLN A 168 -2.93 14.11 -8.74
C GLN A 168 -2.92 13.22 -7.48
N ILE A 169 -3.43 13.75 -6.36
CA ILE A 169 -3.56 13.03 -5.09
C ILE A 169 -4.80 12.11 -5.12
N ILE A 170 -5.98 12.58 -5.55
CA ILE A 170 -7.21 11.76 -5.66
C ILE A 170 -7.47 11.40 -7.13
N ARG A 171 -7.05 10.20 -7.56
CA ARG A 171 -7.12 9.76 -8.97
C ARG A 171 -8.16 8.67 -9.22
N SER A 172 -8.66 8.03 -8.17
CA SER A 172 -9.50 6.85 -8.25
C SER A 172 -10.50 6.75 -7.10
N VAL A 173 -11.54 5.95 -7.30
CA VAL A 173 -12.45 5.50 -6.24
C VAL A 173 -11.68 4.89 -5.06
N ASN A 174 -10.58 4.19 -5.31
CA ASN A 174 -9.80 3.54 -4.25
C ASN A 174 -9.12 4.55 -3.31
N ASP A 175 -8.70 5.71 -3.83
CA ASP A 175 -8.13 6.79 -3.01
C ASP A 175 -9.17 7.31 -2.01
N ILE A 176 -10.40 7.54 -2.48
CA ILE A 176 -11.55 7.93 -1.64
C ILE A 176 -11.90 6.82 -0.63
N LEU A 177 -11.82 5.55 -1.02
CA LEU A 177 -12.05 4.43 -0.09
C LEU A 177 -10.98 4.40 1.01
N ASN A 178 -9.71 4.65 0.70
CA ASN A 178 -8.64 4.71 1.71
C ASN A 178 -8.85 5.87 2.69
N ILE A 179 -9.31 7.03 2.21
CA ILE A 179 -9.77 8.14 3.07
C ILE A 179 -10.91 7.68 3.99
N ILE A 180 -12.01 7.14 3.43
CA ILE A 180 -13.20 6.70 4.19
C ILE A 180 -12.84 5.60 5.20
N LYS A 181 -11.94 4.68 4.86
CA LYS A 181 -11.49 3.60 5.74
C LYS A 181 -10.69 4.12 6.93
N THR A 182 -9.96 5.23 6.77
CA THR A 182 -9.02 5.75 7.78
C THR A 182 -9.64 6.83 8.68
N LEU A 183 -10.37 7.80 8.12
CA LEU A 183 -10.89 8.97 8.85
C LEU A 183 -12.21 8.68 9.57
N LYS A 184 -12.16 7.85 10.62
CA LYS A 184 -13.36 7.42 11.39
C LYS A 184 -13.67 8.23 12.65
N LYS A 185 -12.87 9.26 12.97
CA LYS A 185 -12.99 10.03 14.23
C LYS A 185 -14.16 11.01 14.12
N LYS A 186 -15.01 11.10 15.16
CA LYS A 186 -16.13 12.05 15.20
C LYS A 186 -15.68 13.33 15.89
N ASP A 187 -15.01 14.19 15.14
CA ASP A 187 -14.65 15.56 15.53
C ASP A 187 -15.02 16.56 14.41
N ASN A 188 -15.01 17.84 14.76
CA ASN A 188 -15.40 18.93 13.84
C ASN A 188 -14.50 18.99 12.61
N GLU A 189 -13.24 18.60 12.75
CA GLU A 189 -12.26 18.59 11.67
C GLU A 189 -12.58 17.52 10.62
N THR A 190 -12.82 16.28 11.05
CA THR A 190 -13.22 15.17 10.16
C THR A 190 -14.58 15.43 9.51
N ILE A 191 -15.51 16.04 10.25
CA ILE A 191 -16.83 16.46 9.74
C ILE A 191 -16.68 17.55 8.65
N SER A 192 -15.90 18.59 8.91
CA SER A 192 -15.62 19.66 7.95
C SER A 192 -14.92 19.13 6.70
N PHE A 193 -13.98 18.19 6.88
CA PHE A 193 -13.31 17.50 5.79
C PHE A 193 -14.31 16.75 4.89
N TYR A 194 -15.22 15.95 5.45
CA TYR A 194 -16.18 15.19 4.64
C TYR A 194 -17.11 16.11 3.83
N ASN A 195 -17.60 17.20 4.42
CA ASN A 195 -18.41 18.18 3.69
C ASN A 195 -17.62 18.86 2.55
N THR A 196 -16.32 19.13 2.77
CA THR A 196 -15.43 19.65 1.73
C THR A 196 -15.22 18.62 0.60
N LEU A 197 -15.01 17.35 0.95
CA LEU A 197 -14.83 16.25 0.00
C LEU A 197 -16.08 16.01 -0.85
N PHE A 198 -17.26 15.95 -0.23
CA PHE A 198 -18.52 15.71 -0.94
C PHE A 198 -18.88 16.88 -1.87
N SER A 199 -18.64 18.13 -1.44
CA SER A 199 -18.85 19.31 -2.28
C SER A 199 -17.89 19.41 -3.47
N ALA A 200 -16.68 18.86 -3.38
CA ALA A 200 -15.71 18.92 -4.47
C ALA A 200 -16.00 17.93 -5.60
N PHE A 201 -16.67 16.82 -5.29
CA PHE A 201 -16.95 15.72 -6.24
C PHE A 201 -18.47 15.46 -6.41
N SER A 202 -19.27 16.53 -6.36
CA SER A 202 -20.70 16.55 -6.73
C SER A 202 -20.94 17.25 -8.07
N SER A 203 -21.91 16.79 -8.86
CA SER A 203 -22.22 17.28 -10.22
C SER A 203 -22.53 18.78 -10.32
N THR A 204 -23.04 19.37 -9.24
CA THR A 204 -23.39 20.80 -9.16
C THR A 204 -22.17 21.73 -9.22
N THR A 205 -20.97 21.20 -8.95
CA THR A 205 -19.72 21.96 -9.01
C THR A 205 -19.31 22.11 -10.47
N THR A 206 -19.44 23.33 -11.00
CA THR A 206 -19.46 23.68 -12.44
C THR A 206 -18.11 23.53 -13.17
N GLN A 207 -17.19 22.73 -12.63
CA GLN A 207 -15.77 22.72 -12.99
C GLN A 207 -15.38 21.51 -13.84
N SER A 208 -15.45 21.71 -15.15
CA SER A 208 -14.64 21.05 -16.20
C SER A 208 -14.39 19.53 -16.09
N ILE A 209 -15.28 18.72 -16.68
CA ILE A 209 -15.05 17.56 -17.60
C ILE A 209 -14.10 16.40 -17.16
N LYS A 210 -13.13 16.57 -16.26
CA LYS A 210 -12.08 15.57 -15.92
C LYS A 210 -12.35 14.77 -14.64
N SER A 211 -13.31 15.17 -13.81
CA SER A 211 -13.70 14.43 -12.59
C SER A 211 -14.75 13.32 -12.81
N LEU A 212 -15.21 13.13 -14.06
CA LEU A 212 -16.21 12.14 -14.51
C LEU A 212 -15.98 10.68 -14.06
N ILE A 213 -14.83 10.36 -13.48
CA ILE A 213 -14.48 9.00 -13.01
C ILE A 213 -15.18 8.66 -11.68
N PHE A 214 -15.59 9.64 -10.86
CA PHE A 214 -16.27 9.40 -9.58
C PHE A 214 -17.06 10.60 -9.05
N GLN A 215 -18.28 10.81 -9.53
CA GLN A 215 -19.23 11.71 -8.88
C GLN A 215 -19.96 11.00 -7.72
N PHE A 216 -20.22 11.73 -6.63
CA PHE A 216 -20.89 11.17 -5.44
C PHE A 216 -22.40 11.00 -5.63
N ASP A 217 -23.03 11.94 -6.35
CA ASP A 217 -24.46 12.04 -6.60
C ASP A 217 -24.95 11.12 -7.74
N GLU A 218 -24.12 10.83 -8.75
CA GLU A 218 -24.44 9.83 -9.79
C GLU A 218 -24.47 8.39 -9.26
N ASN A 219 -23.83 8.12 -8.11
CA ASN A 219 -23.60 6.77 -7.58
C ASN A 219 -23.91 6.65 -6.08
N ILE A 220 -24.94 7.37 -5.61
CA ILE A 220 -25.34 7.45 -4.19
C ILE A 220 -25.38 6.07 -3.52
N ASP A 221 -26.00 5.08 -4.16
CA ASP A 221 -26.19 3.75 -3.60
C ASP A 221 -24.88 2.98 -3.41
N LEU A 222 -23.96 3.06 -4.37
CA LEU A 222 -22.63 2.47 -4.25
C LEU A 222 -21.80 3.18 -3.18
N TRP A 223 -21.98 4.49 -2.98
CA TRP A 223 -21.29 5.22 -1.92
C TRP A 223 -21.82 4.92 -0.52
N ILE A 224 -23.13 4.76 -0.36
CA ILE A 224 -23.75 4.21 0.85
C ILE A 224 -23.15 2.83 1.16
N GLN A 225 -23.17 1.92 0.18
CA GLN A 225 -22.59 0.58 0.31
C GLN A 225 -21.14 0.65 0.78
N ARG A 226 -20.30 1.45 0.10
CA ARG A 226 -18.87 1.63 0.41
C ARG A 226 -18.64 2.15 1.82
N MET A 227 -19.43 3.10 2.32
CA MET A 227 -19.28 3.66 3.67
C MET A 227 -19.72 2.68 4.76
N ILE A 228 -20.77 1.89 4.50
CA ILE A 228 -21.22 0.81 5.40
C ILE A 228 -20.16 -0.30 5.46
N LEU A 229 -19.69 -0.81 4.32
CA LEU A 229 -18.69 -1.88 4.26
C LEU A 229 -17.32 -1.49 4.84
N ASN A 230 -16.94 -0.21 4.75
CA ASN A 230 -15.73 0.31 5.42
C ASN A 230 -15.95 0.65 6.90
N GLU A 231 -17.12 0.35 7.46
CA GLU A 231 -17.54 0.65 8.83
C GLU A 231 -17.29 2.11 9.28
N ASN A 232 -17.56 3.11 8.43
CA ASN A 232 -17.41 4.52 8.80
C ASN A 232 -18.75 5.25 8.95
N LEU A 233 -19.26 5.25 10.18
CA LEU A 233 -20.46 5.99 10.57
C LEU A 233 -20.33 7.51 10.36
N VAL A 234 -19.14 8.10 10.51
CA VAL A 234 -18.97 9.56 10.38
C VAL A 234 -19.14 9.98 8.92
N ALA A 235 -18.48 9.27 8.01
CA ALA A 235 -18.66 9.47 6.57
C ALA A 235 -20.13 9.31 6.16
N LEU A 236 -20.77 8.20 6.58
CA LEU A 236 -22.16 7.88 6.27
C LEU A 236 -23.15 8.95 6.76
N ASP A 237 -23.02 9.40 8.01
CA ASP A 237 -23.88 10.43 8.60
C ASP A 237 -23.73 11.79 7.90
N GLN A 238 -22.51 12.17 7.52
CA GLN A 238 -22.30 13.39 6.75
C GLN A 238 -22.82 13.25 5.31
N PHE A 239 -22.64 12.10 4.67
CA PHE A 239 -23.11 11.85 3.31
C PHE A 239 -24.64 11.95 3.20
N ILE A 240 -25.36 11.29 4.12
CA ILE A 240 -26.83 11.35 4.22
C ILE A 240 -27.32 12.79 4.39
N LYS A 241 -26.65 13.58 5.25
CA LYS A 241 -27.00 14.99 5.50
C LYS A 241 -26.70 15.89 4.30
N PHE A 242 -25.53 15.71 3.68
CA PHE A 242 -25.07 16.52 2.56
C PHE A 242 -25.98 16.34 1.33
N PHE A 243 -26.26 15.08 0.96
CA PHE A 243 -27.12 14.74 -0.18
C PHE A 243 -28.62 14.64 0.17
N LYS A 244 -29.01 14.98 1.42
CA LYS A 244 -30.40 14.98 1.93
C LYS A 244 -31.14 13.65 1.68
N ILE A 245 -30.45 12.54 1.85
CA ILE A 245 -30.94 11.20 1.54
C ILE A 245 -32.01 10.80 2.57
N ASN A 246 -33.22 10.48 2.11
CA ASN A 246 -34.31 10.03 2.99
C ASN A 246 -34.17 8.55 3.39
N SER A 247 -34.94 8.13 4.39
CA SER A 247 -34.90 6.75 4.93
C SER A 247 -35.24 5.68 3.90
N ASP A 248 -36.13 5.97 2.95
CA ASP A 248 -36.63 4.97 1.99
C ASP A 248 -35.64 4.70 0.87
N VAL A 249 -34.95 5.74 0.38
CA VAL A 249 -33.80 5.59 -0.55
C VAL A 249 -32.69 4.79 0.14
N LEU A 250 -32.31 5.19 1.35
CA LEU A 250 -31.27 4.51 2.12
C LEU A 250 -31.63 3.02 2.39
N LYS A 251 -32.90 2.73 2.67
CA LYS A 251 -33.40 1.36 2.88
C LYS A 251 -33.31 0.52 1.60
N LYS A 252 -33.75 1.04 0.45
CA LYS A 252 -33.60 0.36 -0.86
C LYS A 252 -32.13 0.11 -1.19
N SER A 253 -31.28 1.11 -0.95
CA SER A 253 -29.83 1.02 -1.13
C SER A 253 -29.21 -0.13 -0.36
N ILE A 254 -29.54 -0.24 0.93
CA ILE A 254 -29.08 -1.32 1.80
C ILE A 254 -29.61 -2.67 1.30
N GLU A 255 -30.89 -2.75 0.94
CA GLU A 255 -31.51 -3.99 0.45
C GLU A 255 -30.90 -4.50 -0.87
N MET A 256 -30.47 -3.60 -1.76
CA MET A 256 -29.81 -3.95 -3.03
C MET A 256 -28.33 -4.29 -2.90
N HIS A 257 -27.60 -3.64 -1.98
CA HIS A 257 -26.13 -3.65 -2.01
C HIS A 257 -25.44 -4.19 -0.75
N ILE A 258 -26.16 -4.31 0.37
CA ILE A 258 -25.65 -4.94 1.59
C ILE A 258 -26.24 -6.34 1.67
N ASN A 259 -25.40 -7.33 1.93
CA ASN A 259 -25.89 -8.67 2.26
C ASN A 259 -26.42 -8.63 3.70
N PRO A 260 -27.62 -9.16 4.02
CA PRO A 260 -28.13 -9.23 5.39
C PRO A 260 -27.12 -9.78 6.42
N SER A 261 -26.28 -10.74 6.00
CA SER A 261 -25.23 -11.32 6.85
C SER A 261 -24.07 -10.39 7.20
N PHE A 262 -23.93 -9.23 6.56
CA PHE A 262 -22.93 -8.20 6.92
C PHE A 262 -23.09 -7.78 8.39
N PHE A 263 -24.33 -7.58 8.84
CA PHE A 263 -24.61 -7.18 10.22
C PHE A 263 -24.45 -8.33 11.24
N ASN A 264 -24.21 -9.55 10.78
CA ASN A 264 -23.89 -10.69 11.65
C ASN A 264 -22.46 -10.60 12.20
N VAL A 265 -21.53 -9.95 11.48
CA VAL A 265 -20.16 -9.74 11.95
C VAL A 265 -20.16 -8.58 12.96
N VAL A 266 -20.21 -8.92 14.25
CA VAL A 266 -20.40 -7.97 15.36
C VAL A 266 -19.08 -7.30 15.77
N THR A 267 -18.56 -6.48 14.85
CA THR A 267 -17.60 -5.44 15.20
C THR A 267 -18.32 -4.30 15.93
N TYR A 268 -17.59 -3.58 16.79
CA TYR A 268 -18.10 -2.41 17.49
C TYR A 268 -18.60 -1.30 16.55
N ASN A 269 -18.03 -1.19 15.34
CA ASN A 269 -18.46 -0.20 14.36
C ASN A 269 -19.72 -0.66 13.60
N ASN A 270 -19.83 -1.95 13.28
CA ASN A 270 -21.06 -2.50 12.66
C ASN A 270 -22.26 -2.34 13.59
N LEU A 271 -22.08 -2.55 14.91
CA LEU A 271 -23.11 -2.25 15.91
C LEU A 271 -23.54 -0.78 15.92
N LYS A 272 -22.59 0.16 15.79
CA LYS A 272 -22.89 1.59 15.70
C LYS A 272 -23.66 1.93 14.42
N ILE A 273 -23.22 1.42 13.27
CA ILE A 273 -23.86 1.70 11.97
C ILE A 273 -25.26 1.11 11.95
N TYR A 274 -25.44 -0.13 12.40
CA TYR A 274 -26.78 -0.71 12.52
C TYR A 274 -27.67 0.14 13.43
N ASN A 275 -27.25 0.46 14.66
CA ASN A 275 -28.13 1.21 15.56
C ASN A 275 -28.39 2.65 15.09
N TYR A 276 -27.46 3.26 14.36
CA TYR A 276 -27.69 4.52 13.65
C TYR A 276 -28.75 4.35 12.55
N LEU A 277 -28.57 3.43 11.60
CA LEU A 277 -29.52 3.15 10.53
C LEU A 277 -30.92 2.80 11.06
N LYS A 278 -30.98 2.07 12.18
CA LYS A 278 -32.20 1.76 12.92
C LYS A 278 -32.86 3.03 13.49
N SER A 279 -32.08 3.93 14.09
CA SER A 279 -32.59 5.19 14.67
C SER A 279 -33.20 6.14 13.63
N ILE A 280 -32.79 6.01 12.35
CA ILE A 280 -33.37 6.74 11.21
C ILE A 280 -34.30 5.88 10.33
N ASN A 281 -34.79 4.74 10.87
CA ASN A 281 -35.74 3.81 10.23
C ASN A 281 -35.32 3.28 8.83
N ALA A 282 -34.01 3.19 8.55
CA ALA A 282 -33.47 2.86 7.24
C ALA A 282 -33.06 1.39 7.06
N ILE A 283 -33.36 0.49 8.00
CA ILE A 283 -32.99 -0.94 7.89
C ILE A 283 -34.11 -1.74 7.20
N PRO A 284 -33.81 -2.51 6.14
CA PRO A 284 -34.77 -3.44 5.53
C PRO A 284 -35.23 -4.54 6.49
N THR A 285 -36.49 -4.96 6.39
CA THR A 285 -37.04 -6.03 7.25
C THR A 285 -36.27 -7.34 7.09
N SER A 286 -35.81 -7.64 5.86
CA SER A 286 -34.93 -8.74 5.50
C SER A 286 -33.63 -8.77 6.33
N HIS A 287 -33.07 -7.60 6.61
CA HIS A 287 -31.83 -7.43 7.37
C HIS A 287 -32.02 -7.48 8.89
N ILE A 288 -33.23 -7.16 9.39
CA ILE A 288 -33.55 -7.26 10.82
C ILE A 288 -33.59 -8.73 11.24
N LYS A 289 -34.24 -9.61 10.45
CA LYS A 289 -34.40 -11.03 10.80
C LYS A 289 -33.08 -11.79 10.94
N GLN A 290 -32.11 -11.56 10.05
CA GLN A 290 -30.89 -12.39 10.01
C GLN A 290 -29.75 -11.94 10.94
N ARG A 291 -29.78 -10.69 11.42
CA ARG A 291 -28.68 -9.92 12.05
C ARG A 291 -27.85 -10.67 13.11
N PHE A 292 -28.46 -11.60 13.84
CA PHE A 292 -27.84 -12.21 15.02
C PHE A 292 -27.49 -13.71 14.86
N SER A 293 -27.60 -14.25 13.64
CA SER A 293 -27.38 -15.68 13.38
C SER A 293 -25.92 -16.14 13.49
N ASN A 294 -24.95 -15.33 13.03
CA ASN A 294 -23.53 -15.71 12.90
C ASN A 294 -22.57 -14.68 13.53
N ILE A 295 -22.63 -14.57 14.86
CA ILE A 295 -21.92 -13.53 15.61
C ILE A 295 -20.50 -13.95 15.98
N ASP A 296 -19.51 -13.23 15.45
CA ASP A 296 -18.15 -13.22 16.00
C ASP A 296 -18.02 -12.10 17.04
N LEU A 297 -17.58 -12.48 18.24
CA LEU A 297 -17.38 -11.60 19.39
C LEU A 297 -15.92 -11.40 19.75
N SER A 298 -15.00 -12.13 19.13
CA SER A 298 -13.58 -12.20 19.52
C SER A 298 -12.96 -10.81 19.74
N ASP A 299 -13.11 -9.91 18.76
CA ASP A 299 -12.61 -8.54 18.83
C ASP A 299 -13.40 -7.62 19.78
N SER A 300 -14.72 -7.76 19.83
CA SER A 300 -15.60 -6.88 20.62
C SER A 300 -15.61 -7.23 22.11
N LEU A 301 -15.28 -8.47 22.45
CA LEU A 301 -15.19 -9.04 23.79
C LEU A 301 -13.76 -9.43 24.19
N SER A 302 -12.74 -9.03 23.43
CA SER A 302 -11.34 -9.21 23.82
C SER A 302 -11.07 -8.51 25.15
N PHE A 303 -10.30 -9.16 26.02
CA PHE A 303 -9.90 -8.58 27.31
C PHE A 303 -8.84 -7.48 27.13
N ASP A 304 -8.24 -7.36 25.96
CA ASP A 304 -7.36 -6.25 25.58
C ASP A 304 -8.16 -4.99 25.17
N CYS A 305 -9.48 -5.08 25.02
CA CYS A 305 -10.34 -3.91 24.81
C CYS A 305 -10.50 -3.09 26.10
N LYS A 306 -10.66 -1.78 25.90
CA LYS A 306 -10.96 -0.82 26.99
C LYS A 306 -12.36 -1.07 27.57
N LEU A 307 -12.53 -0.92 28.88
CA LEU A 307 -13.84 -1.11 29.55
C LEU A 307 -14.96 -0.28 28.91
N LYS A 308 -14.67 0.98 28.52
CA LYS A 308 -15.60 1.86 27.80
C LYS A 308 -16.11 1.30 26.47
N ARG A 309 -15.35 0.40 25.81
CA ARG A 309 -15.77 -0.29 24.58
C ARG A 309 -16.71 -1.45 24.91
N LEU A 310 -16.45 -2.23 25.97
CA LEU A 310 -17.35 -3.30 26.42
C LEU A 310 -18.73 -2.73 26.80
N ILE A 311 -18.77 -1.71 27.66
CA ILE A 311 -20.03 -1.07 28.10
C ILE A 311 -20.82 -0.52 26.89
N LYS A 312 -20.15 0.16 25.96
CA LYS A 312 -20.83 0.65 24.75
C LYS A 312 -21.28 -0.47 23.81
N SER A 313 -20.53 -1.57 23.70
CA SER A 313 -20.95 -2.73 22.90
C SER A 313 -22.17 -3.42 23.53
N TYR A 314 -22.16 -3.59 24.85
CA TYR A 314 -23.32 -4.06 25.62
C TYR A 314 -24.57 -3.22 25.34
N LYS A 315 -24.51 -1.90 25.53
CA LYS A 315 -25.64 -1.00 25.25
C LYS A 315 -26.18 -1.11 23.83
N LEU A 316 -25.30 -1.29 22.84
CA LEU A 316 -25.70 -1.42 21.44
C LEU A 316 -26.29 -2.79 21.09
N LEU A 317 -25.95 -3.84 21.85
CA LEU A 317 -26.49 -5.19 21.69
C LEU A 317 -27.82 -5.35 22.43
N VAL A 318 -27.78 -5.07 23.74
CA VAL A 318 -28.81 -5.36 24.74
C VAL A 318 -29.84 -4.21 24.85
N ASP A 319 -29.92 -3.36 23.82
CA ASP A 319 -30.98 -2.38 23.63
C ASP A 319 -32.37 -3.07 23.72
N PRO A 320 -33.29 -2.62 24.62
CA PRO A 320 -34.62 -3.23 24.79
C PRO A 320 -35.42 -3.35 23.48
N THR A 321 -35.20 -2.45 22.52
CA THR A 321 -35.88 -2.49 21.23
C THR A 321 -35.28 -3.50 20.24
N ASN A 322 -34.09 -4.08 20.53
CA ASN A 322 -33.63 -5.31 19.88
C ASN A 322 -34.38 -6.52 20.47
N PHE A 323 -34.53 -6.61 21.80
CA PHE A 323 -35.24 -7.70 22.46
C PHE A 323 -36.67 -7.86 22.01
N LYS A 324 -37.44 -6.77 22.01
CA LYS A 324 -38.85 -6.84 21.64
C LYS A 324 -39.02 -7.43 20.24
N LYS A 325 -38.16 -7.05 19.29
CA LYS A 325 -38.15 -7.61 17.93
C LYS A 325 -37.72 -9.08 17.88
N ILE A 326 -36.76 -9.50 18.71
CA ILE A 326 -36.39 -10.92 18.83
C ILE A 326 -37.57 -11.73 19.39
N GLN A 327 -38.26 -11.22 20.42
CA GLN A 327 -39.47 -11.86 20.95
C GLN A 327 -40.61 -11.91 19.92
N GLU A 328 -40.84 -10.83 19.18
CA GLU A 328 -41.83 -10.78 18.09
C GLU A 328 -41.49 -11.79 16.96
N ILE A 329 -40.21 -11.99 16.64
CA ILE A 329 -39.76 -13.00 15.67
C ILE A 329 -39.94 -14.42 16.22
N HIS A 330 -39.48 -14.70 17.45
CA HIS A 330 -39.64 -16.00 18.09
C HIS A 330 -41.12 -16.38 18.24
N GLN A 331 -42.01 -15.43 18.59
CA GLN A 331 -43.45 -15.69 18.66
C GLN A 331 -44.05 -16.09 17.30
N GLN A 332 -43.59 -15.48 16.20
CA GLN A 332 -44.01 -15.87 14.85
C GLN A 332 -43.48 -17.26 14.45
N GLU A 333 -42.26 -17.61 14.87
CA GLU A 333 -41.63 -18.91 14.58
C GLU A 333 -42.16 -20.04 15.49
N GLU A 334 -42.61 -19.71 16.72
CA GLU A 334 -43.25 -20.64 17.67
C GLU A 334 -44.72 -20.96 17.34
N GLU A 335 -45.44 -20.07 16.63
CA GLU A 335 -46.76 -20.43 16.05
C GLU A 335 -46.63 -21.59 15.04
N GLU A 336 -45.45 -21.80 14.45
CA GLU A 336 -45.15 -22.94 13.56
C GLU A 336 -44.54 -24.16 14.30
N GLN A 337 -43.97 -24.00 15.51
CA GLN A 337 -43.19 -25.07 16.18
C GLN A 337 -43.50 -25.26 17.69
N LYS A 338 -43.91 -26.49 18.04
CA LYS A 338 -44.55 -26.89 19.31
C LYS A 338 -43.85 -26.50 20.63
N GLN A 339 -44.70 -26.23 21.62
CA GLN A 339 -44.52 -25.72 22.99
C GLN A 339 -43.39 -26.25 23.92
N GLN A 340 -42.55 -27.22 23.54
CA GLN A 340 -41.52 -27.73 24.48
C GLN A 340 -40.28 -26.83 24.65
N LYS A 341 -40.03 -25.91 23.70
CA LYS A 341 -38.89 -24.98 23.73
C LYS A 341 -39.13 -23.74 24.61
N LEU A 342 -40.39 -23.29 24.71
CA LEU A 342 -40.81 -22.07 25.40
C LEU A 342 -40.33 -21.99 26.86
N ASN A 343 -40.33 -23.11 27.59
CA ASN A 343 -39.97 -23.13 29.02
C ASN A 343 -38.48 -22.85 29.29
N SER A 344 -37.56 -23.27 28.41
CA SER A 344 -36.14 -22.94 28.58
C SER A 344 -35.85 -21.48 28.25
N ASP A 345 -36.52 -20.96 27.22
CA ASP A 345 -36.21 -19.63 26.70
C ASP A 345 -36.79 -18.54 27.61
N LYS A 346 -37.94 -18.80 28.25
CA LYS A 346 -38.49 -17.96 29.32
C LYS A 346 -37.53 -17.78 30.50
N ASP A 347 -36.87 -18.84 30.96
CA ASP A 347 -35.86 -18.78 32.04
C ASP A 347 -34.65 -17.92 31.65
N TYR A 348 -34.17 -18.00 30.41
CA TYR A 348 -33.09 -17.14 29.93
C TYR A 348 -33.50 -15.68 29.79
N ILE A 349 -34.72 -15.41 29.31
CA ILE A 349 -35.29 -14.06 29.20
C ILE A 349 -35.40 -13.41 30.58
N GLU A 350 -35.93 -14.13 31.58
CA GLU A 350 -36.08 -13.63 32.95
C GLU A 350 -34.72 -13.32 33.59
N LYS A 351 -33.78 -14.26 33.54
CA LYS A 351 -32.39 -14.08 34.03
C LYS A 351 -31.65 -12.93 33.36
N LEU A 352 -31.98 -12.63 32.11
CA LEU A 352 -31.37 -11.52 31.37
C LEU A 352 -32.03 -10.19 31.70
N ASN A 353 -33.36 -10.13 31.82
CA ASN A 353 -34.06 -8.94 32.31
C ASN A 353 -33.58 -8.54 33.70
N GLN A 354 -33.40 -9.51 34.61
CA GLN A 354 -32.79 -9.27 35.92
C GLN A 354 -31.39 -8.64 35.80
N LEU A 355 -30.52 -9.19 34.96
CA LEU A 355 -29.18 -8.64 34.76
C LEU A 355 -29.16 -7.29 34.03
N ILE A 356 -30.16 -6.99 33.20
CA ILE A 356 -30.32 -5.67 32.58
C ILE A 356 -30.66 -4.63 33.64
N LEU A 357 -31.56 -4.97 34.58
CA LEU A 357 -31.89 -4.12 35.73
C LEU A 357 -30.64 -3.90 36.60
N GLU A 358 -29.97 -4.97 37.05
CA GLU A 358 -28.72 -4.88 37.83
C GLU A 358 -27.66 -4.02 37.13
N LEU A 359 -27.50 -4.15 35.80
CA LEU A 359 -26.54 -3.35 35.05
C LEU A 359 -26.99 -1.90 34.84
N SER A 360 -28.29 -1.62 34.77
CA SER A 360 -28.81 -0.24 34.72
C SER A 360 -28.61 0.49 36.05
N GLU A 361 -28.71 -0.22 37.17
CA GLU A 361 -28.35 0.28 38.50
C GLU A 361 -26.84 0.54 38.56
N ILE A 362 -26.01 -0.40 38.11
CA ILE A 362 -24.55 -0.24 38.04
C ILE A 362 -24.14 0.91 37.11
N GLU A 363 -24.89 1.24 36.07
CA GLU A 363 -24.58 2.37 35.20
C GLU A 363 -24.80 3.75 35.84
N SER A 364 -25.48 3.81 36.99
CA SER A 364 -25.47 4.99 37.87
C SER A 364 -24.15 5.14 38.65
N ILE A 365 -23.38 4.06 38.81
CA ILE A 365 -22.07 4.09 39.45
C ILE A 365 -21.06 4.71 38.47
N HIS A 366 -20.50 5.85 38.84
CA HIS A 366 -19.50 6.54 38.03
C HIS A 366 -18.16 5.79 38.02
N PHE A 367 -17.90 5.05 36.94
CA PHE A 367 -16.54 4.63 36.60
C PHE A 367 -15.64 5.85 36.37
N THR A 368 -14.41 5.81 36.89
CA THR A 368 -13.42 6.86 36.60
C THR A 368 -13.02 6.83 35.13
N ASN A 369 -12.54 7.97 34.60
CA ASN A 369 -12.02 8.00 33.22
C ASN A 369 -10.86 7.02 33.01
N ASP A 370 -10.05 6.76 34.04
CA ASP A 370 -8.93 5.81 33.98
C ASP A 370 -9.42 4.36 33.94
N GLN A 371 -10.43 4.00 34.72
CA GLN A 371 -11.10 2.69 34.64
C GLN A 371 -11.71 2.49 33.25
N LEU A 372 -12.43 3.50 32.73
CA LEU A 372 -13.03 3.46 31.39
C LEU A 372 -11.99 3.33 30.28
N ASN A 373 -10.81 3.94 30.45
CA ASN A 373 -9.73 3.92 29.47
C ASN A 373 -8.75 2.75 29.61
N SER A 374 -8.79 2.02 30.73
CA SER A 374 -8.00 0.81 30.99
C SER A 374 -8.55 -0.39 30.24
N THR A 375 -7.67 -1.34 29.90
CA THR A 375 -8.07 -2.64 29.33
C THR A 375 -8.70 -3.51 30.41
N ILE A 376 -9.62 -4.40 30.00
CA ILE A 376 -10.27 -5.34 30.91
C ILE A 376 -9.24 -6.27 31.57
N LYS A 377 -8.22 -6.72 30.82
CA LYS A 377 -7.10 -7.52 31.35
C LYS A 377 -6.37 -6.78 32.48
N ASN A 378 -6.05 -5.50 32.31
CA ASN A 378 -5.34 -4.72 33.34
C ASN A 378 -6.22 -4.53 34.59
N LEU A 379 -7.51 -4.24 34.43
CA LEU A 379 -8.44 -4.11 35.55
C LEU A 379 -8.64 -5.42 36.34
N LEU A 380 -8.52 -6.58 35.68
CA LEU A 380 -8.62 -7.89 36.34
C LEU A 380 -7.31 -8.38 36.94
N ASN A 381 -6.16 -7.91 36.42
CA ASN A 381 -4.83 -8.13 36.98
C ASN A 381 -4.47 -7.13 38.11
N GLN A 382 -5.27 -6.10 38.35
CA GLN A 382 -5.16 -5.25 39.54
C GLN A 382 -5.55 -6.06 40.78
N THR A 383 -4.59 -6.80 41.32
CA THR A 383 -4.68 -7.38 42.66
C THR A 383 -5.02 -6.28 43.66
N THR A 384 -5.95 -6.56 44.56
CA THR A 384 -6.22 -5.71 45.72
C THR A 384 -4.96 -5.64 46.56
N THR A 385 -4.14 -4.60 46.38
CA THR A 385 -2.96 -4.36 47.21
C THR A 385 -3.46 -4.07 48.61
N THR A 386 -3.52 -5.11 49.44
CA THR A 386 -3.74 -4.96 50.88
C THR A 386 -2.60 -4.08 51.38
N THR A 387 -2.94 -2.90 51.89
CA THR A 387 -1.98 -1.87 52.30
C THR A 387 -1.25 -2.31 53.57
N THR A 388 -0.27 -3.20 53.42
CA THR A 388 0.72 -3.48 54.45
C THR A 388 1.78 -2.39 54.36
N THR A 389 1.59 -1.33 55.16
CA THR A 389 2.43 -0.13 55.15
C THR A 389 3.87 -0.47 55.53
N THR A 390 4.74 -0.64 54.53
CA THR A 390 6.18 -0.78 54.76
C THR A 390 6.93 0.09 53.76
N THR A 391 7.31 1.28 54.22
CA THR A 391 8.03 2.28 53.44
C THR A 391 9.45 1.81 53.10
N THR A 392 9.69 1.48 51.83
CA THR A 392 11.05 1.58 51.27
C THR A 392 11.01 2.04 49.81
N THR A 393 11.71 3.14 49.54
CA THR A 393 11.88 3.79 48.25
C THR A 393 12.77 2.97 47.30
N THR A 394 12.35 2.74 46.05
CA THR A 394 13.01 3.27 44.82
C THR A 394 12.34 2.84 43.49
N THR A 395 12.55 3.68 42.46
CA THR A 395 12.45 3.40 41.00
C THR A 395 11.13 2.97 40.34
N THR A 396 10.39 3.99 39.87
CA THR A 396 10.00 4.17 38.46
C THR A 396 9.38 3.01 37.64
N THR A 397 8.19 2.58 38.04
CA THR A 397 7.01 2.66 37.14
C THR A 397 5.83 3.02 38.02
N THR A 398 5.28 4.23 37.88
CA THR A 398 4.18 4.71 38.75
C THR A 398 2.99 3.78 38.62
N PRO A 399 2.68 2.94 39.64
CA PRO A 399 1.46 2.18 39.61
C PRO A 399 0.35 3.22 39.73
N ILE A 400 -0.64 3.18 38.85
CA ILE A 400 -1.78 4.09 38.93
C ILE A 400 -2.56 3.68 40.18
N LEU A 401 -2.23 4.31 41.30
CA LEU A 401 -2.94 4.22 42.57
C LEU A 401 -4.30 4.90 42.38
N ILE A 402 -5.27 4.13 41.90
CA ILE A 402 -6.68 4.55 41.81
C ILE A 402 -7.25 4.56 43.23
N THR A 403 -6.87 5.54 44.03
CA THR A 403 -7.48 5.83 45.33
C THR A 403 -8.83 6.50 45.12
N ASN A 404 -9.87 5.69 44.90
CA ASN A 404 -11.27 6.11 45.00
C ASN A 404 -12.15 4.91 45.36
N ASN A 405 -13.16 5.14 46.22
CA ASN A 405 -13.89 4.18 47.05
C ASN A 405 -14.69 3.03 46.36
N ASN A 406 -14.51 2.78 45.06
CA ASN A 406 -15.08 1.59 44.42
C ASN A 406 -14.09 0.43 44.61
N ASN A 407 -14.44 -0.57 45.42
CA ASN A 407 -13.55 -1.70 45.69
C ASN A 407 -13.20 -2.40 44.37
N SER A 408 -11.95 -2.87 44.21
CA SER A 408 -11.56 -3.62 43.01
C SER A 408 -12.39 -4.91 42.80
N GLY A 409 -12.92 -5.47 43.90
CA GLY A 409 -13.91 -6.55 43.87
C GLY A 409 -15.18 -6.18 43.08
N ASP A 410 -15.72 -4.98 43.30
CA ASP A 410 -16.94 -4.51 42.62
C ASP A 410 -16.71 -4.44 41.12
N ILE A 411 -15.58 -3.88 40.67
CA ILE A 411 -15.22 -3.77 39.25
C ILE A 411 -15.14 -5.17 38.60
N LYS A 412 -14.52 -6.13 39.28
CA LYS A 412 -14.38 -7.50 38.79
C LYS A 412 -15.75 -8.17 38.60
N ASP A 413 -16.65 -8.06 39.56
CA ASP A 413 -17.99 -8.64 39.45
C ASP A 413 -18.90 -7.86 38.48
N ILE A 414 -18.75 -6.54 38.35
CA ILE A 414 -19.42 -5.74 37.32
C ILE A 414 -19.02 -6.20 35.92
N ILE A 415 -17.71 -6.39 35.65
CA ILE A 415 -17.21 -6.92 34.37
C ILE A 415 -17.80 -8.31 34.11
N LYS A 416 -17.80 -9.19 35.12
CA LYS A 416 -18.42 -10.52 35.07
C LYS A 416 -19.92 -10.47 34.72
N LYS A 417 -20.67 -9.51 35.29
CA LYS A 417 -22.09 -9.26 34.96
C LYS A 417 -22.24 -8.87 33.49
N TYR A 418 -21.51 -7.88 32.97
CA TYR A 418 -21.55 -7.53 31.54
C TYR A 418 -21.31 -8.74 30.62
N TYR A 419 -20.27 -9.55 30.87
CA TYR A 419 -20.03 -10.77 30.08
C TYR A 419 -21.13 -11.83 30.25
N LYS A 420 -21.74 -11.96 31.44
CA LYS A 420 -22.86 -12.88 31.69
C LYS A 420 -24.10 -12.46 30.90
N SER A 421 -24.44 -11.17 30.89
CA SER A 421 -25.60 -10.62 30.17
C SER A 421 -25.44 -10.72 28.66
N ILE A 422 -24.29 -10.35 28.12
CA ILE A 422 -23.99 -10.48 26.67
C ILE A 422 -24.09 -11.95 26.25
N TYR A 423 -23.60 -12.88 27.05
CA TYR A 423 -23.70 -14.31 26.74
C TYR A 423 -25.15 -14.83 26.82
N LEU A 424 -25.94 -14.38 27.79
CA LEU A 424 -27.36 -14.75 27.91
C LEU A 424 -28.18 -14.20 26.74
N PHE A 425 -27.91 -12.96 26.31
CA PHE A 425 -28.51 -12.37 25.11
C PHE A 425 -28.34 -13.27 23.88
N PHE A 426 -27.11 -13.72 23.63
CA PHE A 426 -26.85 -14.62 22.50
C PHE A 426 -27.33 -16.05 22.72
N LYS A 427 -27.55 -16.48 23.97
CA LYS A 427 -28.16 -17.78 24.23
C LYS A 427 -29.64 -17.78 23.84
N ILE A 428 -30.36 -16.69 24.08
CA ILE A 428 -31.77 -16.53 23.67
C ILE A 428 -31.90 -16.50 22.14
N ILE A 429 -31.03 -15.78 21.45
CA ILE A 429 -31.11 -15.64 19.99
C ILE A 429 -30.65 -16.90 19.23
N LYS A 430 -30.12 -17.93 19.92
CA LYS A 430 -29.55 -19.10 19.25
C LYS A 430 -30.62 -20.12 18.83
N GLU A 431 -31.32 -19.76 17.76
CA GLU A 431 -32.05 -20.66 16.86
C GLU A 431 -31.13 -21.74 16.24
N GLY A 432 -31.51 -23.02 16.32
CA GLY A 432 -31.16 -24.13 15.41
C GLY A 432 -29.70 -24.59 15.26
N ASN A 433 -28.72 -23.69 15.14
CA ASN A 433 -27.37 -24.00 14.70
C ASN A 433 -26.42 -24.40 15.83
N LEU A 434 -26.65 -25.59 16.40
CA LEU A 434 -25.77 -26.22 17.40
C LEU A 434 -24.27 -26.18 17.01
N TYR A 435 -23.96 -26.30 15.72
CA TYR A 435 -22.60 -26.36 15.19
C TYR A 435 -21.79 -25.06 15.27
N ASN A 436 -22.42 -23.88 15.39
CA ASN A 436 -21.66 -22.64 15.40
C ASN A 436 -21.06 -22.37 16.79
N ARG A 437 -19.77 -22.68 16.93
CA ARG A 437 -18.97 -22.65 18.18
C ARG A 437 -18.54 -21.24 18.61
N ASN A 438 -18.80 -20.23 17.79
CA ASN A 438 -18.29 -18.87 17.99
C ASN A 438 -18.89 -18.17 19.24
N LEU A 439 -20.04 -18.65 19.73
CA LEU A 439 -20.63 -18.23 21.02
C LEU A 439 -19.96 -18.91 22.22
N MET A 440 -18.64 -19.13 22.18
CA MET A 440 -17.86 -19.39 23.38
C MET A 440 -17.56 -18.08 24.09
N LYS A 441 -17.63 -18.09 25.42
CA LYS A 441 -17.08 -16.96 26.20
C LYS A 441 -15.58 -16.86 25.90
N PRO A 442 -14.96 -15.67 25.89
CA PRO A 442 -13.51 -15.57 25.70
C PRO A 442 -12.75 -16.40 26.73
N ILE A 443 -11.58 -16.95 26.39
CA ILE A 443 -10.80 -17.82 27.30
C ILE A 443 -10.53 -17.17 28.66
N HIS A 444 -10.17 -15.89 28.64
CA HIS A 444 -9.99 -15.07 29.83
C HIS A 444 -11.25 -15.03 30.73
N TYR A 445 -12.47 -15.15 30.21
CA TYR A 445 -13.66 -15.28 31.06
C TYR A 445 -13.58 -16.52 31.96
N TYR A 446 -13.11 -17.63 31.42
CA TYR A 446 -12.94 -18.85 32.21
C TYR A 446 -11.76 -18.74 33.18
N LEU A 447 -10.62 -18.22 32.72
CA LEU A 447 -9.42 -18.02 33.56
C LEU A 447 -9.69 -17.09 34.76
N TYR A 448 -10.41 -15.98 34.55
CA TYR A 448 -10.67 -14.98 35.61
C TYR A 448 -11.94 -15.25 36.45
N PHE A 449 -12.96 -15.93 35.91
CA PHE A 449 -14.28 -16.10 36.55
C PHE A 449 -14.78 -17.54 36.70
N LYS A 450 -14.08 -18.55 36.15
CA LYS A 450 -14.38 -20.00 36.30
C LYS A 450 -13.10 -20.84 36.47
N LYS A 451 -12.25 -20.45 37.43
CA LYS A 451 -11.03 -21.19 37.82
C LYS A 451 -11.28 -22.65 38.23
N GLU A 452 -12.53 -22.98 38.60
CA GLU A 452 -13.04 -24.32 38.89
C GLU A 452 -12.96 -25.33 37.73
N LYS A 453 -12.77 -24.87 36.48
CA LYS A 453 -12.63 -25.77 35.32
C LYS A 453 -11.19 -26.25 35.17
N SER A 454 -11.01 -27.57 35.07
CA SER A 454 -9.71 -28.15 34.72
C SER A 454 -9.24 -27.71 33.33
N LEU A 455 -7.91 -27.73 33.13
CA LEU A 455 -7.29 -27.41 31.84
C LEU A 455 -7.89 -28.24 30.69
N ILE A 456 -8.15 -29.52 30.93
CA ILE A 456 -8.76 -30.44 29.96
C ILE A 456 -10.13 -29.94 29.53
N GLN A 457 -11.01 -29.55 30.48
CA GLN A 457 -12.31 -28.98 30.14
C GLN A 457 -12.21 -27.67 29.35
N LEU A 458 -11.22 -26.81 29.68
CA LEU A 458 -10.99 -25.58 28.91
C LEU A 458 -10.49 -25.90 27.50
N TYR A 459 -9.60 -26.88 27.35
CA TYR A 459 -9.11 -27.35 26.07
C TYR A 459 -10.25 -27.92 25.22
N GLU A 460 -11.06 -28.85 25.74
CA GLU A 460 -12.25 -29.38 25.05
C GLU A 460 -13.21 -28.29 24.57
N ILE A 461 -13.45 -27.27 25.40
CA ILE A 461 -14.22 -26.08 25.03
C ILE A 461 -13.55 -25.36 23.86
N PHE A 462 -12.39 -24.74 24.06
CA PHE A 462 -11.82 -23.83 23.06
C PHE A 462 -11.35 -24.51 21.78
N CYS A 463 -10.82 -25.73 21.92
CA CYS A 463 -9.92 -26.32 20.97
C CYS A 463 -10.53 -27.45 20.12
N GLY A 464 -11.75 -27.93 20.44
CA GLY A 464 -12.29 -29.20 19.92
C GLY A 464 -12.06 -29.52 18.42
N LYS A 465 -12.85 -28.95 17.49
CA LYS A 465 -12.73 -29.24 16.03
C LYS A 465 -12.16 -28.08 15.18
N ASN A 466 -11.88 -26.91 15.75
CA ASN A 466 -11.48 -25.72 14.96
C ASN A 466 -10.06 -25.26 15.30
N TYR A 467 -9.21 -25.20 14.27
CA TYR A 467 -7.75 -25.25 14.46
C TYR A 467 -7.08 -23.91 14.81
N THR A 468 -7.71 -22.78 14.51
CA THR A 468 -7.14 -21.45 14.84
C THR A 468 -7.13 -21.17 16.34
N HIS A 469 -7.97 -21.87 17.11
CA HIS A 469 -8.14 -21.62 18.54
C HIS A 469 -7.01 -22.21 19.40
N TYR A 470 -6.31 -23.26 18.98
CA TYR A 470 -5.21 -23.87 19.76
C TYR A 470 -4.13 -22.83 20.11
N LEU A 471 -3.69 -22.03 19.12
CA LEU A 471 -2.63 -21.04 19.33
C LEU A 471 -3.08 -19.94 20.31
N ILE A 472 -4.32 -19.46 20.18
CA ILE A 472 -4.90 -18.46 21.09
C ILE A 472 -5.03 -19.03 22.50
N PHE A 473 -5.53 -20.27 22.61
CA PHE A 473 -5.69 -20.98 23.88
C PHE A 473 -4.37 -21.12 24.63
N PHE A 474 -3.37 -21.76 24.01
CA PHE A 474 -2.07 -21.96 24.65
C PHE A 474 -1.38 -20.63 24.97
N LYS A 475 -1.49 -19.63 24.10
CA LYS A 475 -0.93 -18.29 24.34
C LYS A 475 -1.59 -17.60 25.53
N SER A 476 -2.91 -17.65 25.64
CA SER A 476 -3.64 -17.04 26.76
C SER A 476 -3.36 -17.69 28.11
N ILE A 477 -2.93 -18.96 28.14
CA ILE A 477 -2.61 -19.66 29.40
C ILE A 477 -1.12 -19.50 29.73
N LEU A 478 -0.22 -19.83 28.80
CA LEU A 478 1.22 -19.77 29.04
C LEU A 478 1.78 -18.33 29.13
N MET A 479 1.05 -17.32 28.65
CA MET A 479 1.38 -15.89 28.84
C MET A 479 0.43 -15.21 29.85
N ASP A 480 -0.21 -15.98 30.75
CA ASP A 480 -0.86 -15.40 31.92
C ASP A 480 0.22 -15.02 32.95
N GLN A 481 0.32 -13.72 33.24
CA GLN A 481 1.31 -13.15 34.16
C GLN A 481 1.13 -13.61 35.62
N ASN A 482 0.02 -14.28 35.93
CA ASN A 482 -0.29 -14.78 37.27
C ASN A 482 0.24 -16.20 37.53
N LEU A 483 0.81 -16.90 36.54
CA LEU A 483 1.40 -18.23 36.73
C LEU A 483 2.88 -18.12 37.12
N GLU A 484 3.26 -18.78 38.21
CA GLU A 484 4.66 -18.93 38.59
C GLU A 484 5.39 -19.90 37.64
N LYS A 485 6.71 -19.74 37.48
CA LYS A 485 7.50 -20.54 36.52
C LYS A 485 7.30 -22.06 36.69
N ASN A 486 7.27 -22.54 37.93
CA ASN A 486 7.04 -23.95 38.25
C ASN A 486 5.65 -24.44 37.79
N GLN A 487 4.62 -23.60 37.92
CA GLN A 487 3.27 -23.92 37.44
C GLN A 487 3.22 -23.98 35.92
N ILE A 488 4.01 -23.16 35.21
CA ILE A 488 4.13 -23.21 33.74
C ILE A 488 4.84 -24.50 33.30
N LEU A 489 5.91 -24.93 33.99
CA LEU A 489 6.59 -26.21 33.73
C LEU A 489 5.68 -27.41 33.97
N GLU A 490 4.97 -27.43 35.11
CA GLU A 490 3.98 -28.45 35.44
C GLU A 490 2.84 -28.48 34.41
N LEU A 491 2.35 -27.32 33.99
CA LEU A 491 1.33 -27.21 32.95
C LEU A 491 1.82 -27.78 31.61
N VAL A 492 3.08 -27.56 31.22
CA VAL A 492 3.65 -28.17 30.01
C VAL A 492 3.72 -29.69 30.13
N SER A 493 4.10 -30.23 31.30
CA SER A 493 4.01 -31.66 31.59
C SER A 493 2.57 -32.15 31.42
N ASN A 494 1.61 -31.53 32.10
CA ASN A 494 0.19 -31.94 32.14
C ASN A 494 -0.52 -31.81 30.78
N ILE A 495 -0.03 -30.95 29.88
CA ILE A 495 -0.51 -30.86 28.48
C ILE A 495 0.03 -32.01 27.63
N LEU A 496 1.29 -32.39 27.84
CA LEU A 496 1.95 -33.47 27.09
C LEU A 496 1.67 -34.85 27.66
N ASP A 497 1.33 -34.98 28.94
CA ASP A 497 1.20 -36.25 29.63
C ASP A 497 0.13 -37.13 28.98
N ILE A 498 0.60 -38.30 28.56
CA ILE A 498 -0.16 -39.32 27.83
C ILE A 498 -0.54 -40.47 28.77
N GLU A 499 0.20 -40.69 29.87
CA GLU A 499 -0.08 -41.80 30.79
C GLU A 499 -1.41 -41.60 31.52
N ASN A 500 -1.81 -40.34 31.75
CA ASN A 500 -3.14 -39.97 32.27
C ASN A 500 -4.24 -39.80 31.20
N GLY A 501 -3.94 -39.95 29.90
CA GLY A 501 -4.92 -40.45 28.92
C GLY A 501 -6.00 -39.52 28.32
N VAL A 502 -5.80 -38.50 27.47
CA VAL A 502 -4.66 -37.72 26.92
C VAL A 502 -5.30 -36.49 26.23
N PRO A 503 -4.79 -35.24 26.34
CA PRO A 503 -5.32 -34.13 25.56
C PRO A 503 -5.17 -34.31 24.02
N PHE A 504 -4.09 -34.95 23.56
CA PHE A 504 -3.78 -35.11 22.13
C PHE A 504 -4.24 -36.42 21.47
N GLN A 505 -4.52 -37.49 22.23
CA GLN A 505 -5.00 -38.76 21.66
C GLN A 505 -6.53 -38.93 21.76
N ASN A 506 -7.17 -38.46 22.84
CA ASN A 506 -8.59 -38.78 23.10
C ASN A 506 -9.62 -37.84 22.45
N ILE A 507 -9.21 -36.84 21.64
CA ILE A 507 -10.16 -36.02 20.86
C ILE A 507 -10.61 -36.77 19.59
N GLY A 508 -11.42 -37.80 19.78
CA GLY A 508 -12.35 -38.35 18.79
C GLY A 508 -11.75 -39.00 17.53
N CYS A 509 -10.44 -39.18 17.45
CA CYS A 509 -9.73 -39.83 16.34
C CYS A 509 -8.60 -40.69 16.90
N ILE A 510 -8.94 -41.92 17.33
CA ILE A 510 -8.09 -42.90 18.04
C ILE A 510 -6.73 -43.19 17.37
N TYR A 511 -6.55 -42.81 16.11
CA TYR A 511 -5.32 -43.05 15.32
C TYR A 511 -4.52 -41.80 14.95
N ASN A 512 -5.02 -40.58 15.22
CA ASN A 512 -4.39 -39.34 14.79
C ASN A 512 -4.04 -38.44 15.97
N PHE A 513 -2.80 -38.56 16.45
CA PHE A 513 -2.13 -37.51 17.21
C PHE A 513 -2.39 -36.15 16.55
N ASN A 514 -2.99 -35.20 17.28
CA ASN A 514 -3.36 -33.91 16.70
C ASN A 514 -2.13 -33.01 16.54
N LEU A 515 -1.34 -33.32 15.50
CA LEU A 515 -0.10 -32.67 15.12
C LEU A 515 -0.26 -31.15 14.99
N ARG A 516 -1.44 -30.67 14.57
CA ARG A 516 -1.69 -29.22 14.45
C ARG A 516 -1.87 -28.55 15.81
N SER A 517 -2.52 -29.22 16.78
CA SER A 517 -2.58 -28.74 18.17
C SER A 517 -1.21 -28.76 18.83
N PHE A 518 -0.47 -29.86 18.70
CA PHE A 518 0.88 -30.01 19.22
C PHE A 518 1.83 -28.96 18.62
N ASN A 519 1.80 -28.76 17.30
CA ASN A 519 2.55 -27.69 16.66
C ASN A 519 2.11 -26.32 17.19
N SER A 520 0.82 -26.06 17.38
CA SER A 520 0.35 -24.78 17.95
C SER A 520 0.83 -24.57 19.40
N PHE A 521 0.95 -25.63 20.19
CA PHE A 521 1.51 -25.60 21.54
C PHE A 521 3.01 -25.30 21.52
N CYS A 522 3.80 -26.04 20.73
CA CYS A 522 5.23 -25.81 20.55
C CYS A 522 5.52 -24.37 20.10
N LYS A 523 4.72 -23.83 19.16
CA LYS A 523 4.82 -22.44 18.72
C LYS A 523 4.70 -21.43 19.85
N VAL A 524 3.78 -21.66 20.80
CA VAL A 524 3.64 -20.78 21.96
C VAL A 524 4.83 -20.93 22.90
N VAL A 525 5.22 -22.15 23.26
CA VAL A 525 6.35 -22.42 24.15
C VAL A 525 7.65 -21.79 23.62
N PHE A 526 7.98 -22.01 22.34
CA PHE A 526 9.14 -21.39 21.71
C PHE A 526 9.01 -19.86 21.65
N SER A 527 7.81 -19.31 21.42
CA SER A 527 7.59 -17.85 21.38
C SER A 527 7.76 -17.14 22.72
N ILE A 528 7.68 -17.86 23.85
CA ILE A 528 7.93 -17.31 25.19
C ILE A 528 9.42 -16.99 25.38
N ASN A 529 10.30 -17.66 24.64
CA ASN A 529 11.74 -17.47 24.71
C ASN A 529 12.30 -17.66 26.15
N ASP A 530 11.88 -18.73 26.82
CA ASP A 530 12.45 -19.21 28.08
C ASP A 530 13.16 -20.55 27.83
N THR A 531 14.47 -20.57 28.00
CA THR A 531 15.34 -21.72 27.74
C THR A 531 14.96 -22.94 28.58
N GLU A 532 14.62 -22.74 29.86
CA GLU A 532 14.28 -23.84 30.78
C GLU A 532 12.93 -24.47 30.40
N LEU A 533 11.97 -23.66 29.98
CA LEU A 533 10.67 -24.13 29.51
C LEU A 533 10.78 -24.92 28.19
N ILE A 534 11.65 -24.46 27.27
CA ILE A 534 11.94 -25.14 26.01
C ILE A 534 12.69 -26.46 26.26
N ASP A 535 13.67 -26.48 27.15
CA ASP A 535 14.39 -27.69 27.55
C ASP A 535 13.46 -28.73 28.20
N HIS A 536 12.62 -28.28 29.13
CA HIS A 536 11.62 -29.13 29.80
C HIS A 536 10.62 -29.73 28.80
N LEU A 537 10.16 -28.94 27.83
CA LEU A 537 9.33 -29.43 26.73
C LEU A 537 10.05 -30.53 25.93
N ILE A 538 11.29 -30.29 25.50
CA ILE A 538 12.07 -31.25 24.69
C ILE A 538 12.36 -32.53 25.49
N LYS A 539 12.80 -32.42 26.76
CA LYS A 539 13.04 -33.55 27.66
C LYS A 539 11.77 -34.37 27.91
N THR A 540 10.61 -33.71 28.04
CA THR A 540 9.31 -34.40 28.17
C THR A 540 8.96 -35.16 26.89
N ILE A 541 9.14 -34.55 25.71
CA ILE A 541 8.89 -35.22 24.43
C ILE A 541 9.85 -36.41 24.21
N LYS A 542 11.14 -36.28 24.58
CA LYS A 542 12.09 -37.41 24.54
C LYS A 542 11.63 -38.58 25.42
N LYS A 543 11.18 -38.32 26.65
CA LYS A 543 10.63 -39.37 27.52
C LYS A 543 9.43 -40.07 26.86
N LEU A 544 8.52 -39.31 26.28
CA LEU A 544 7.35 -39.86 25.56
C LEU A 544 7.78 -40.68 24.32
N GLN A 545 8.77 -40.23 23.55
CA GLN A 545 9.32 -40.99 22.42
C GLN A 545 9.98 -42.32 22.83
N LEU A 546 10.45 -42.46 24.07
CA LEU A 546 11.00 -43.70 24.62
C LEU A 546 9.92 -44.64 25.16
N VAL A 547 8.84 -44.10 25.73
CA VAL A 547 7.73 -44.90 26.30
C VAL A 547 6.81 -45.45 25.22
N TYR A 548 6.55 -44.68 24.16
CA TYR A 548 5.64 -45.08 23.10
C TYR A 548 6.38 -45.73 21.92
N ASP A 549 6.20 -47.04 21.77
CA ASP A 549 6.58 -47.79 20.57
C ASP A 549 5.99 -47.12 19.30
N SER A 550 6.77 -47.20 18.21
CA SER A 550 6.73 -46.63 16.85
C SER A 550 5.39 -46.23 16.20
N LYS A 551 4.25 -46.61 16.75
CA LYS A 551 2.89 -46.31 16.27
C LYS A 551 2.50 -44.85 16.48
N THR A 552 2.92 -44.20 17.56
CA THR A 552 2.67 -42.75 17.76
C THR A 552 3.80 -41.95 17.12
N LYS A 553 3.56 -41.44 15.91
CA LYS A 553 4.51 -40.57 15.20
C LYS A 553 4.60 -39.18 15.85
N PHE A 554 5.26 -39.11 17.00
CA PHE A 554 5.77 -37.84 17.51
C PHE A 554 6.80 -37.30 16.51
N PRO A 555 6.72 -36.00 16.14
CA PRO A 555 7.78 -35.34 15.38
C PRO A 555 9.14 -35.53 16.05
N SER A 556 10.19 -35.70 15.25
CA SER A 556 11.55 -35.85 15.80
C SER A 556 11.98 -34.56 16.54
N ILE A 557 12.92 -34.67 17.49
CA ILE A 557 13.45 -33.47 18.19
C ILE A 557 14.03 -32.45 17.18
N SER A 558 14.75 -32.94 16.17
CA SER A 558 15.19 -32.17 15.00
C SER A 558 14.06 -31.39 14.30
N GLU A 559 12.94 -32.06 14.00
CA GLU A 559 11.78 -31.45 13.34
C GLU A 559 11.10 -30.40 14.23
N ILE A 560 10.97 -30.67 15.53
CA ILE A 560 10.39 -29.75 16.51
C ILE A 560 11.22 -28.47 16.62
N ILE A 561 12.53 -28.60 16.83
CA ILE A 561 13.45 -27.46 16.94
C ILE A 561 13.43 -26.66 15.63
N SER A 562 13.65 -27.33 14.49
CA SER A 562 13.73 -26.69 13.18
C SER A 562 12.44 -25.97 12.77
N THR A 563 11.27 -26.60 12.99
CA THR A 563 9.96 -26.00 12.63
C THR A 563 9.63 -24.79 13.50
N ASN A 564 10.06 -24.80 14.76
CA ASN A 564 9.75 -23.74 15.73
C ASN A 564 10.87 -22.69 15.89
N PHE A 565 11.99 -22.82 15.19
CA PHE A 565 13.11 -21.86 15.20
C PHE A 565 12.65 -20.42 14.86
N GLN A 566 11.64 -20.26 14.00
CA GLN A 566 11.04 -18.96 13.65
C GLN A 566 10.38 -18.18 14.80
N TYR A 567 10.11 -18.84 15.94
CA TYR A 567 9.50 -18.19 17.11
C TYR A 567 10.54 -17.75 18.15
N ILE A 568 11.82 -18.09 17.93
CA ILE A 568 12.94 -17.70 18.79
C ILE A 568 13.50 -16.35 18.34
N ASN A 569 13.70 -15.43 19.29
CA ASN A 569 14.21 -14.08 19.06
C ASN A 569 15.39 -13.69 19.97
N LYS A 570 15.94 -14.65 20.75
CA LYS A 570 17.10 -14.46 21.63
C LYS A 570 18.25 -15.40 21.27
N ASN A 571 19.48 -14.87 21.31
CA ASN A 571 20.71 -15.63 21.05
C ASN A 571 20.93 -16.74 22.09
N GLU A 572 20.61 -16.49 23.37
CA GLU A 572 20.81 -17.44 24.49
C GLU A 572 20.13 -18.81 24.27
N ILE A 573 19.06 -18.87 23.47
CA ILE A 573 18.34 -20.11 23.13
C ILE A 573 19.01 -20.82 21.94
N VAL A 574 19.61 -20.05 21.02
CA VAL A 574 20.41 -20.60 19.92
C VAL A 574 21.69 -21.23 20.45
N ASP A 575 22.38 -20.54 21.37
CA ASP A 575 23.53 -21.07 22.10
C ASP A 575 23.15 -22.35 22.86
N PHE A 576 22.04 -22.31 23.60
CA PHE A 576 21.53 -23.48 24.29
C PHE A 576 21.29 -24.68 23.35
N PHE A 577 20.72 -24.49 22.16
CA PHE A 577 20.57 -25.57 21.19
C PHE A 577 21.90 -26.03 20.59
N PHE A 578 22.84 -25.12 20.37
CA PHE A 578 24.17 -25.45 19.85
C PHE A 578 24.99 -26.28 20.85
N GLU A 579 24.93 -25.95 22.14
CA GLU A 579 25.64 -26.70 23.20
C GLU A 579 24.95 -28.03 23.55
N ASN A 580 23.61 -28.06 23.63
CA ASN A 580 22.88 -29.21 24.21
C ASN A 580 22.21 -30.13 23.19
N TYR A 581 21.94 -29.66 21.96
CA TYR A 581 21.12 -30.37 20.98
C TYR A 581 21.71 -30.44 19.56
N ARG A 582 22.93 -29.92 19.34
CA ARG A 582 23.54 -29.82 18.00
C ARG A 582 23.56 -31.11 17.20
N ASN A 583 23.89 -32.23 17.84
CA ASN A 583 23.94 -33.55 17.17
C ASN A 583 22.56 -34.21 16.98
N GLU A 584 21.49 -33.62 17.53
CA GLU A 584 20.11 -34.12 17.47
C GLU A 584 19.20 -33.28 16.57
N THR A 585 19.71 -32.17 16.02
CA THR A 585 18.92 -31.21 15.24
C THR A 585 19.58 -30.85 13.91
N THR A 586 18.81 -31.05 12.83
CA THR A 586 19.19 -30.67 11.45
C THR A 586 19.38 -29.17 11.26
N LEU A 587 19.13 -28.36 12.30
CA LEU A 587 19.43 -26.94 12.32
C LEU A 587 20.93 -26.66 12.15
N PHE A 588 21.85 -27.51 12.62
CA PHE A 588 23.30 -27.26 12.51
C PHE A 588 24.02 -28.16 11.49
N ASP A 589 23.26 -28.86 10.65
CA ASP A 589 23.81 -29.66 9.54
C ASP A 589 24.43 -28.76 8.45
N ASP A 590 25.36 -29.35 7.69
CA ASP A 590 25.83 -28.70 6.46
C ASP A 590 24.68 -28.61 5.45
N GLN A 591 24.64 -27.53 4.67
CA GLN A 591 23.60 -27.27 3.68
C GLN A 591 22.18 -27.20 4.28
N ASN A 592 22.04 -26.96 5.59
CA ASN A 592 20.72 -26.85 6.19
C ASN A 592 19.96 -25.65 5.60
N GLN A 593 18.64 -25.78 5.55
CA GLN A 593 17.74 -24.74 5.05
C GLN A 593 16.95 -24.08 6.18
N ASN A 594 16.83 -24.71 7.35
CA ASN A 594 15.89 -24.27 8.39
C ASN A 594 16.23 -22.90 8.98
N TRP A 595 17.46 -22.42 8.81
CA TRP A 595 17.92 -21.08 9.19
C TRP A 595 17.06 -19.93 8.62
N TYR A 596 16.52 -20.05 7.39
CA TYR A 596 15.79 -18.94 6.75
C TYR A 596 14.48 -18.58 7.48
N ASN A 597 13.99 -19.51 8.32
CA ASN A 597 12.84 -19.32 9.19
C ASN A 597 13.17 -18.47 10.43
N GLY A 598 14.43 -18.36 10.83
CA GLY A 598 14.87 -17.67 12.07
C GLY A 598 14.50 -16.19 12.11
N HIS A 599 14.29 -15.67 13.31
CA HIS A 599 14.02 -14.24 13.50
C HIS A 599 15.25 -13.39 13.14
N VAL A 600 15.07 -12.25 12.47
CA VAL A 600 16.19 -11.44 11.94
C VAL A 600 17.27 -11.13 13.00
N ASN A 601 16.85 -10.84 14.24
CA ASN A 601 17.74 -10.55 15.37
C ASN A 601 18.75 -11.67 15.72
N ILE A 602 18.47 -12.93 15.39
CA ILE A 602 19.35 -14.06 15.75
C ILE A 602 20.23 -14.54 14.59
N ILE A 603 20.02 -14.03 13.37
CA ILE A 603 20.72 -14.51 12.16
C ILE A 603 22.23 -14.25 12.27
N ASP A 604 22.67 -13.04 12.62
CA ASP A 604 24.10 -12.71 12.76
C ASP A 604 24.83 -13.59 13.78
N HIS A 605 24.13 -14.01 14.83
CA HIS A 605 24.67 -14.87 15.88
C HIS A 605 24.75 -16.33 15.42
N TYR A 606 23.69 -16.80 14.78
CA TYR A 606 23.61 -18.13 14.20
C TYR A 606 24.62 -18.32 13.05
N GLU A 607 24.86 -17.30 12.22
CA GLU A 607 25.92 -17.31 11.21
C GLU A 607 27.31 -17.56 11.85
N LYS A 608 27.64 -16.88 12.95
CA LYS A 608 28.92 -17.08 13.67
C LYS A 608 29.06 -18.50 14.22
N LEU A 609 27.99 -19.07 14.77
CA LEU A 609 27.99 -20.45 15.25
C LEU A 609 28.26 -21.43 14.10
N MET A 610 27.64 -21.22 12.93
CA MET A 610 27.84 -22.04 11.74
C MET A 610 29.25 -21.89 11.13
N GLU A 611 29.79 -20.67 11.10
CA GLU A 611 31.18 -20.38 10.74
C GLU A 611 32.16 -21.11 11.68
N SER A 612 31.91 -21.11 13.00
CA SER A 612 32.77 -21.76 14.00
C SER A 612 32.87 -23.29 13.88
N ILE A 613 31.97 -23.91 13.12
CA ILE A 613 31.92 -25.36 12.90
C ILE A 613 32.16 -25.75 11.44
N GLU A 614 32.56 -24.80 10.60
CA GLU A 614 32.85 -24.97 9.17
C GLU A 614 31.66 -25.57 8.40
N LYS A 615 30.42 -25.18 8.75
CA LYS A 615 29.19 -25.62 8.11
C LYS A 615 28.52 -24.50 7.33
N ARG A 616 27.90 -24.85 6.20
CA ARG A 616 27.32 -23.89 5.26
C ARG A 616 25.79 -23.88 5.34
N LEU A 617 25.22 -22.73 5.02
CA LEU A 617 23.79 -22.47 4.96
C LEU A 617 23.30 -22.54 3.51
N ARG A 618 22.21 -23.27 3.25
CA ARG A 618 21.64 -23.39 1.92
C ARG A 618 20.51 -22.39 1.72
N LEU A 619 20.65 -21.52 0.72
CA LEU A 619 19.60 -20.58 0.35
C LEU A 619 18.58 -21.27 -0.57
N ASN A 620 17.35 -21.47 -0.08
CA ASN A 620 16.27 -22.08 -0.88
C ASN A 620 15.28 -21.02 -1.42
N ILE A 621 15.55 -20.56 -2.64
CA ILE A 621 14.72 -19.56 -3.34
C ILE A 621 13.32 -20.09 -3.71
N VAL A 622 13.15 -21.41 -3.91
CA VAL A 622 11.86 -22.01 -4.29
C VAL A 622 10.80 -21.81 -3.21
N TYR A 623 11.16 -22.00 -1.94
CA TYR A 623 10.20 -21.88 -0.84
C TYR A 623 9.63 -20.46 -0.75
N TYR A 624 10.47 -19.44 -0.98
CA TYR A 624 10.04 -18.04 -1.04
C TYR A 624 9.07 -17.78 -2.19
N TYR A 625 9.40 -18.22 -3.41
CA TYR A 625 8.53 -18.02 -4.57
C TYR A 625 7.15 -18.64 -4.36
N ASP A 626 7.11 -19.91 -3.93
CA ASP A 626 5.85 -20.61 -3.71
C ASP A 626 5.02 -19.91 -2.62
N TRP A 627 5.69 -19.26 -1.67
CA TRP A 627 5.04 -18.39 -0.69
C TRP A 627 4.44 -17.13 -1.32
N PHE A 628 5.20 -16.41 -2.16
CA PHE A 628 4.70 -15.20 -2.82
C PHE A 628 3.57 -15.49 -3.82
N THR A 629 3.60 -16.60 -4.56
CA THR A 629 2.57 -16.90 -5.57
C THR A 629 1.34 -17.62 -5.01
N ASN A 630 1.49 -18.49 -4.01
CA ASN A 630 0.35 -19.21 -3.44
C ASN A 630 -0.37 -18.44 -2.31
N VAL A 631 0.25 -17.40 -1.75
CA VAL A 631 -0.44 -16.53 -0.80
C VAL A 631 -1.46 -15.66 -1.54
N ASN A 632 -2.69 -16.17 -1.59
CA ASN A 632 -3.90 -15.39 -1.82
C ASN A 632 -3.78 -14.00 -1.17
N LYS A 633 -4.07 -12.93 -1.94
CA LYS A 633 -3.91 -11.48 -1.64
C LYS A 633 -4.36 -10.99 -0.26
N ILE A 634 -5.08 -11.83 0.48
CA ILE A 634 -5.59 -11.57 1.84
C ILE A 634 -4.45 -11.47 2.87
N ASN A 635 -3.32 -12.17 2.67
CA ASN A 635 -2.23 -12.26 3.65
C ASN A 635 -0.91 -11.54 3.25
N GLU A 636 -0.95 -10.60 2.29
CA GLU A 636 0.20 -9.80 1.82
C GLU A 636 1.05 -9.16 2.95
N LYS A 637 0.48 -8.98 4.14
CA LYS A 637 1.15 -8.37 5.30
C LYS A 637 2.26 -9.19 5.95
N LYS A 638 2.34 -10.51 5.76
CA LYS A 638 3.04 -11.37 6.73
C LYS A 638 4.53 -11.64 6.47
N TYR A 639 5.03 -11.66 5.22
CA TYR A 639 6.48 -11.65 4.98
C TYR A 639 6.87 -10.43 4.16
N ASN A 640 7.81 -9.68 4.72
CA ASN A 640 8.41 -8.52 4.08
C ASN A 640 9.44 -9.00 3.05
N ILE A 641 9.31 -8.59 1.78
CA ILE A 641 10.30 -8.89 0.74
C ILE A 641 11.73 -8.51 1.16
N ASN A 642 11.87 -7.47 2.00
CA ASN A 642 13.15 -7.03 2.55
C ASN A 642 13.87 -8.11 3.38
N ILE A 643 13.17 -9.10 3.95
CA ILE A 643 13.80 -10.22 4.68
C ILE A 643 14.54 -11.14 3.70
N LEU A 644 13.89 -11.51 2.59
CA LEU A 644 14.52 -12.30 1.53
C LEU A 644 15.69 -11.54 0.90
N LEU A 645 15.55 -10.22 0.74
CA LEU A 645 16.60 -9.37 0.19
C LEU A 645 17.79 -9.22 1.13
N ASP A 646 17.57 -9.16 2.45
CA ASP A 646 18.65 -9.19 3.45
C ASP A 646 19.36 -10.56 3.45
N GLN A 647 18.62 -11.66 3.36
CA GLN A 647 19.20 -13.01 3.23
C GLN A 647 20.01 -13.20 1.94
N LEU A 648 19.53 -12.70 0.80
CA LEU A 648 20.29 -12.66 -0.46
C LEU A 648 21.57 -11.82 -0.33
N LYS A 649 21.48 -10.66 0.32
CA LYS A 649 22.64 -9.79 0.60
C LYS A 649 23.68 -10.52 1.44
N ARG A 650 23.26 -11.17 2.54
CA ARG A 650 24.11 -11.97 3.43
C ARG A 650 24.81 -13.11 2.68
N ALA A 651 24.05 -13.84 1.86
CA ALA A 651 24.56 -14.93 1.05
C ALA A 651 25.62 -14.49 0.04
N ILE A 652 25.46 -13.30 -0.53
CA ILE A 652 26.43 -12.68 -1.44
C ILE A 652 27.67 -12.16 -0.71
N SER A 653 27.52 -11.57 0.48
CA SER A 653 28.67 -11.09 1.26
C SER A 653 29.50 -12.22 1.89
N LYS A 654 28.92 -13.40 2.10
CA LYS A 654 29.56 -14.54 2.75
C LYS A 654 29.50 -15.82 1.90
N PRO A 655 30.14 -15.87 0.71
CA PRO A 655 30.02 -16.99 -0.22
C PRO A 655 30.64 -18.31 0.28
N LEU A 656 31.49 -18.25 1.32
CA LEU A 656 31.97 -19.44 2.03
C LEU A 656 30.89 -20.01 2.96
N LEU A 657 30.23 -19.16 3.75
CA LEU A 657 29.14 -19.59 4.65
C LEU A 657 27.89 -20.03 3.87
N TYR A 658 27.57 -19.38 2.76
CA TYR A 658 26.34 -19.68 2.02
C TYR A 658 26.58 -20.50 0.77
N SER A 659 25.60 -21.35 0.45
CA SER A 659 25.55 -22.19 -0.73
C SER A 659 24.30 -21.88 -1.56
N PHE A 660 24.51 -21.73 -2.86
CA PHE A 660 23.44 -21.55 -3.85
C PHE A 660 23.22 -22.88 -4.55
N PHE A 661 22.00 -23.39 -4.49
CA PHE A 661 21.62 -24.65 -5.13
C PHE A 661 21.01 -24.37 -6.50
N ASN A 662 21.85 -24.40 -7.54
CA ASN A 662 21.50 -24.00 -8.90
C ASN A 662 21.08 -25.17 -9.83
N ASP A 663 20.85 -26.38 -9.30
CA ASP A 663 20.68 -27.64 -10.08
C ASP A 663 19.48 -27.70 -11.04
N SER A 664 18.69 -26.63 -11.20
CA SER A 664 17.80 -26.51 -12.35
C SER A 664 17.48 -25.05 -12.69
N GLY A 665 17.26 -24.77 -13.97
CA GLY A 665 16.77 -23.46 -14.44
C GLY A 665 15.46 -23.02 -13.77
N TYR A 666 14.68 -23.97 -13.24
CA TYR A 666 13.48 -23.68 -12.46
C TYR A 666 13.72 -22.81 -11.22
N TYR A 667 14.87 -22.94 -10.53
CA TYR A 667 15.24 -22.04 -9.43
C TYR A 667 15.54 -20.62 -9.91
N TYR A 668 16.12 -20.54 -11.11
CA TYR A 668 16.67 -19.33 -11.67
C TYR A 668 15.55 -18.38 -12.14
N ASN A 669 14.54 -18.91 -12.85
CA ASN A 669 13.32 -18.18 -13.20
C ASN A 669 12.64 -17.54 -11.98
N LYS A 670 12.61 -18.25 -10.84
CA LYS A 670 12.02 -17.75 -9.59
C LYS A 670 12.82 -16.59 -8.98
N LEU A 671 14.15 -16.62 -9.08
CA LEU A 671 15.02 -15.54 -8.66
C LEU A 671 14.81 -14.27 -9.51
N LEU A 672 14.62 -14.41 -10.82
CA LEU A 672 14.34 -13.29 -11.73
C LEU A 672 13.01 -12.60 -11.42
N ILE A 673 11.99 -13.36 -11.00
CA ILE A 673 10.70 -12.80 -10.53
C ILE A 673 10.88 -12.01 -9.23
N ILE A 674 11.71 -12.49 -8.30
CA ILE A 674 12.10 -11.75 -7.10
C ILE A 674 12.85 -10.45 -7.47
N PHE A 675 13.70 -10.45 -8.51
CA PHE A 675 14.33 -9.22 -9.01
C PHE A 675 13.30 -8.24 -9.56
N GLY A 676 12.31 -8.70 -10.34
CA GLY A 676 11.21 -7.87 -10.82
C GLY A 676 10.51 -7.12 -9.69
N TRP A 677 10.05 -7.83 -8.65
CA TRP A 677 9.44 -7.21 -7.47
C TRP A 677 10.42 -6.33 -6.68
N SER A 678 11.71 -6.66 -6.66
CA SER A 678 12.71 -5.86 -5.95
C SER A 678 12.98 -4.53 -6.65
N LEU A 679 12.99 -4.52 -7.99
CA LEU A 679 13.00 -3.31 -8.81
C LEU A 679 11.74 -2.48 -8.57
N GLU A 680 10.57 -3.12 -8.54
CA GLU A 680 9.31 -2.42 -8.26
C GLU A 680 9.26 -1.73 -6.89
N ASN A 681 10.10 -2.17 -5.95
CA ASN A 681 10.24 -1.60 -4.60
C ASN A 681 11.50 -0.71 -4.45
N GLY A 682 12.22 -0.40 -5.53
CA GLY A 682 13.38 0.51 -5.53
C GLY A 682 14.69 -0.09 -5.03
N ASN A 683 14.80 -1.42 -4.89
CA ASN A 683 15.99 -2.11 -4.39
C ASN A 683 17.06 -2.37 -5.47
N GLU A 684 17.24 -1.40 -6.37
CA GLU A 684 18.12 -1.44 -7.55
C GLU A 684 19.58 -1.81 -7.21
N PHE A 685 20.12 -1.24 -6.13
CA PHE A 685 21.49 -1.50 -5.66
C PHE A 685 21.73 -2.97 -5.32
N LEU A 686 20.75 -3.67 -4.74
CA LEU A 686 20.91 -5.07 -4.39
C LEU A 686 21.03 -5.94 -5.64
N ILE A 687 20.21 -5.67 -6.66
CA ILE A 687 20.22 -6.44 -7.91
C ILE A 687 21.53 -6.25 -8.65
N ASN A 688 22.10 -5.04 -8.64
CA ASN A 688 23.45 -4.82 -9.15
C ASN A 688 24.48 -5.71 -8.45
N ASN A 689 24.41 -5.85 -7.12
CA ASN A 689 25.31 -6.72 -6.37
C ASN A 689 25.08 -8.22 -6.66
N ILE A 690 23.82 -8.64 -6.88
CA ILE A 690 23.48 -10.03 -7.23
C ILE A 690 23.98 -10.37 -8.65
N LEU A 691 23.61 -9.56 -9.65
CA LEU A 691 24.01 -9.76 -11.06
C LEU A 691 25.53 -9.67 -11.27
N SER A 692 26.23 -8.92 -10.42
CA SER A 692 27.68 -8.76 -10.48
C SER A 692 28.47 -9.83 -9.69
N ASN A 693 27.80 -10.72 -8.95
CA ASN A 693 28.46 -11.80 -8.22
C ASN A 693 28.72 -12.99 -9.16
N GLU A 694 29.93 -13.54 -9.10
CA GLU A 694 30.38 -14.62 -9.99
C GLU A 694 29.49 -15.87 -9.98
N GLN A 695 28.84 -16.16 -8.85
CA GLN A 695 27.93 -17.31 -8.70
C GLN A 695 26.67 -17.21 -9.58
N PHE A 696 26.38 -16.03 -10.15
CA PHE A 696 25.24 -15.77 -11.04
C PHE A 696 25.63 -15.48 -12.50
N LYS A 697 26.91 -15.64 -12.89
CA LYS A 697 27.41 -15.35 -14.25
C LYS A 697 26.81 -16.21 -15.38
N GLN A 698 25.92 -17.16 -15.11
CA GLN A 698 25.16 -17.81 -16.17
C GLN A 698 24.18 -16.81 -16.79
N PRO A 699 24.04 -16.75 -18.13
CA PRO A 699 23.23 -15.73 -18.78
C PRO A 699 21.72 -15.97 -18.56
N PHE A 700 21.03 -14.98 -18.00
CA PHE A 700 19.59 -15.05 -17.74
C PHE A 700 18.72 -14.84 -18.97
N ARG A 701 17.45 -15.23 -18.90
CA ARG A 701 16.41 -14.74 -19.81
C ARG A 701 15.80 -13.46 -19.25
N PHE A 702 16.13 -12.33 -19.86
CA PHE A 702 15.66 -11.02 -19.41
C PHE A 702 14.13 -10.86 -19.45
N SER A 703 13.47 -11.59 -20.37
CA SER A 703 12.01 -11.68 -20.42
C SER A 703 11.39 -12.13 -19.10
N GLU A 704 12.06 -13.02 -18.35
CA GLU A 704 11.53 -13.57 -17.09
C GLU A 704 11.59 -12.56 -15.94
N ILE A 705 12.48 -11.54 -16.01
CA ILE A 705 12.39 -10.35 -15.15
C ILE A 705 11.22 -9.48 -15.63
N ILE A 706 11.19 -9.14 -16.93
CA ILE A 706 10.22 -8.17 -17.48
C ILE A 706 8.77 -8.62 -17.34
N ASP A 707 8.46 -9.85 -17.73
CA ASP A 707 7.11 -10.41 -17.68
C ASP A 707 6.59 -10.55 -16.23
N SER A 708 7.47 -10.39 -15.22
CA SER A 708 7.12 -10.34 -13.80
C SER A 708 6.84 -8.93 -13.26
N VAL A 709 7.31 -7.88 -13.96
CA VAL A 709 7.10 -6.46 -13.59
C VAL A 709 5.78 -5.99 -14.19
N LEU A 710 4.72 -6.00 -13.38
CA LEU A 710 3.34 -5.94 -13.87
C LEU A 710 2.71 -4.55 -14.08
N PRO A 711 3.41 -3.42 -13.82
CA PRO A 711 2.98 -2.13 -14.36
C PRO A 711 4.06 -1.42 -15.23
N PRO A 712 3.72 -1.04 -16.49
CA PRO A 712 4.54 -0.27 -17.43
C PRO A 712 5.37 0.90 -16.88
N ASN A 713 4.87 1.59 -15.85
CA ASN A 713 5.52 2.80 -15.32
C ASN A 713 6.75 2.51 -14.46
N LYS A 714 6.86 1.32 -13.83
CA LYS A 714 8.01 0.95 -13.01
C LYS A 714 9.15 0.33 -13.82
N MET A 715 8.83 -0.30 -14.95
CA MET A 715 9.78 -0.95 -15.86
C MET A 715 10.88 -0.01 -16.38
N SER A 716 10.63 1.30 -16.49
CA SER A 716 11.62 2.27 -17.00
C SER A 716 12.91 2.33 -16.19
N ASN A 717 12.87 2.21 -14.86
CA ASN A 717 14.09 2.25 -14.03
C ASN A 717 14.96 1.01 -14.25
N SER A 718 14.36 -0.17 -14.21
CA SER A 718 15.03 -1.46 -14.44
C SER A 718 15.69 -1.52 -15.80
N VAL A 719 14.96 -1.08 -16.83
CA VAL A 719 15.45 -1.00 -18.20
C VAL A 719 16.58 0.03 -18.31
N LYS A 720 16.47 1.21 -17.69
CA LYS A 720 17.57 2.19 -17.63
C LYS A 720 18.81 1.64 -16.94
N LEU A 721 18.65 0.90 -15.86
CA LEU A 721 19.79 0.32 -15.14
C LEU A 721 20.53 -0.74 -15.98
N ILE A 722 19.80 -1.56 -16.74
CA ILE A 722 20.35 -2.74 -17.43
C ILE A 722 20.68 -2.49 -18.92
N PHE A 723 19.91 -1.67 -19.64
CA PHE A 723 20.05 -1.48 -21.09
C PHE A 723 20.71 -0.16 -21.52
N ASN A 724 20.85 0.83 -20.62
CA ASN A 724 21.36 2.15 -21.00
C ASN A 724 22.83 2.13 -21.49
N ASN A 725 23.59 1.08 -21.16
CA ASN A 725 24.99 0.93 -21.54
C ASN A 725 25.22 -0.03 -22.74
N ILE A 726 24.15 -0.53 -23.37
CA ILE A 726 24.25 -1.46 -24.51
C ILE A 726 24.26 -0.66 -25.82
N SER A 727 25.39 -0.66 -26.53
CA SER A 727 25.52 0.10 -27.80
C SER A 727 24.68 -0.50 -28.94
N LYS A 728 24.44 0.29 -29.98
CA LYS A 728 23.68 -0.14 -31.18
C LYS A 728 24.38 -1.29 -31.92
N GLU A 729 25.71 -1.17 -32.05
CA GLU A 729 26.60 -2.11 -32.73
C GLU A 729 26.64 -3.47 -31.99
N SER A 730 26.53 -3.44 -30.65
CA SER A 730 26.39 -4.65 -29.83
C SER A 730 25.08 -5.40 -30.12
N ILE A 731 23.99 -4.67 -30.37
CA ILE A 731 22.70 -5.28 -30.73
C ILE A 731 22.76 -5.87 -32.15
N GLU A 732 23.26 -5.10 -33.12
CA GLU A 732 23.39 -5.51 -34.53
C GLU A 732 24.25 -6.77 -34.69
N SER A 733 25.47 -6.76 -34.15
CA SER A 733 26.41 -7.89 -34.27
C SER A 733 25.86 -9.19 -33.65
N LYS A 734 25.04 -9.09 -32.60
CA LYS A 734 24.40 -10.24 -31.95
C LYS A 734 23.15 -10.71 -32.69
N LEU A 735 22.37 -9.83 -33.30
CA LEU A 735 21.23 -10.23 -34.14
C LEU A 735 21.65 -11.08 -35.34
N TYR A 736 22.71 -10.72 -36.04
CA TYR A 736 23.24 -11.52 -37.14
C TYR A 736 23.78 -12.90 -36.68
N GLN A 737 24.23 -13.04 -35.42
CA GLN A 737 24.60 -14.35 -34.84
C GLN A 737 23.39 -15.24 -34.60
N VAL A 738 22.21 -14.69 -34.27
CA VAL A 738 20.98 -15.49 -34.13
C VAL A 738 20.49 -15.97 -35.50
N LYS A 739 20.61 -15.16 -36.56
CA LYS A 739 20.22 -15.54 -37.94
C LYS A 739 20.83 -16.88 -38.39
N VAL A 740 22.08 -17.15 -38.03
CA VAL A 740 22.78 -18.41 -38.38
C VAL A 740 22.18 -19.64 -37.68
N LYS A 741 21.47 -19.46 -36.56
CA LYS A 741 20.81 -20.55 -35.80
C LYS A 741 19.35 -20.77 -36.20
N PHE A 742 18.72 -19.82 -36.90
CA PHE A 742 17.33 -19.92 -37.37
C PHE A 742 17.18 -20.94 -38.51
N ASN A 743 17.11 -22.24 -38.17
CA ASN A 743 16.79 -23.30 -39.14
C ASN A 743 15.44 -23.95 -38.81
N PHE A 744 14.51 -23.88 -39.75
CA PHE A 744 13.06 -23.71 -39.51
C PHE A 744 12.26 -24.99 -39.17
N SER A 745 12.82 -25.97 -38.46
CA SER A 745 12.21 -27.31 -38.32
C SER A 745 11.23 -27.52 -37.15
N TYR A 746 10.95 -26.51 -36.31
CA TYR A 746 10.02 -26.63 -35.16
C TYR A 746 8.88 -25.60 -35.19
N VAL A 747 7.88 -25.86 -36.04
CA VAL A 747 6.72 -24.95 -36.26
C VAL A 747 5.50 -25.31 -35.37
N HIS A 748 5.64 -26.20 -34.38
CA HIS A 748 4.50 -26.71 -33.61
C HIS A 748 4.62 -26.53 -32.08
N GLY A 749 3.80 -25.60 -31.57
CA GLY A 749 3.15 -25.74 -30.26
C GLY A 749 3.71 -24.91 -29.09
N TYR A 750 5.02 -24.68 -29.03
CA TYR A 750 5.65 -23.97 -27.91
C TYR A 750 6.51 -22.81 -28.39
N TYR A 751 6.20 -21.62 -27.87
CA TYR A 751 6.92 -20.37 -28.13
C TYR A 751 8.32 -20.40 -27.50
N TYR A 752 9.26 -21.09 -28.14
CA TYR A 752 10.67 -20.78 -27.99
C TYR A 752 10.92 -19.46 -28.72
N ASP A 753 10.72 -18.36 -27.99
CA ASP A 753 11.28 -17.06 -28.37
C ASP A 753 12.79 -17.23 -28.51
N ASP A 754 13.35 -17.12 -29.72
CA ASP A 754 14.80 -17.17 -29.92
C ASP A 754 15.44 -15.94 -29.27
N PHE A 755 16.34 -16.17 -28.31
CA PHE A 755 16.91 -15.09 -27.49
C PHE A 755 18.24 -14.58 -28.06
N ILE A 756 18.38 -13.26 -28.10
CA ILE A 756 19.61 -12.53 -28.45
C ILE A 756 20.52 -12.47 -27.21
N PRO A 757 21.74 -13.02 -27.25
CA PRO A 757 22.70 -12.88 -26.14
C PRO A 757 23.34 -11.49 -26.16
N LEU A 758 23.16 -10.72 -25.09
CA LEU A 758 23.73 -9.39 -24.89
C LEU A 758 24.56 -9.35 -23.61
N THR A 759 25.56 -8.48 -23.60
CA THR A 759 26.38 -8.18 -22.42
C THR A 759 26.07 -6.75 -21.97
N SER A 760 25.83 -6.54 -20.68
CA SER A 760 25.70 -5.19 -20.11
C SER A 760 26.73 -4.96 -19.02
N THR A 761 27.22 -3.72 -18.93
CA THR A 761 28.17 -3.26 -17.93
C THR A 761 27.49 -2.36 -16.92
N ILE A 762 27.56 -2.70 -15.62
CA ILE A 762 27.17 -1.82 -14.52
C ILE A 762 28.42 -1.22 -13.89
N SER A 763 28.44 0.10 -13.73
CA SER A 763 29.46 0.82 -12.96
C SER A 763 28.91 1.21 -11.60
N THR A 764 29.53 0.77 -10.51
CA THR A 764 29.12 1.17 -9.16
C THR A 764 29.44 2.63 -8.91
N THR A 765 28.41 3.49 -8.97
CA THR A 765 28.53 4.94 -8.76
C THR A 765 28.34 5.34 -7.31
N THR A 766 29.13 6.31 -6.87
CA THR A 766 29.26 6.71 -5.47
C THR A 766 27.97 7.29 -4.90
N THR A 767 27.40 6.64 -3.89
CA THR A 767 26.52 7.34 -2.95
C THR A 767 27.34 7.63 -1.69
N THR A 768 27.87 8.85 -1.58
CA THR A 768 28.61 9.31 -0.40
C THR A 768 27.67 9.47 0.79
N THR A 769 27.49 8.39 1.56
CA THR A 769 26.97 8.42 2.92
C THR A 769 28.06 7.97 3.87
N THR A 770 28.75 8.94 4.45
CA THR A 770 29.73 8.76 5.53
C THR A 770 29.03 8.27 6.81
N THR A 771 28.89 6.95 6.93
CA THR A 771 28.62 6.27 8.19
C THR A 771 29.43 4.99 8.20
N ASN A 772 30.35 4.89 9.17
CA ASN A 772 31.20 3.73 9.39
C ASN A 772 30.31 2.48 9.50
N SER A 773 30.39 1.62 8.48
CA SER A 773 29.78 0.30 8.48
C SER A 773 30.79 -0.66 7.88
N GLU A 774 31.12 -1.69 8.65
CA GLU A 774 32.19 -2.62 8.36
C GLU A 774 31.82 -3.52 7.18
N GLU A 775 32.79 -3.71 6.28
CA GLU A 775 32.95 -4.90 5.42
C GLU A 775 31.72 -5.41 4.63
N VAL A 776 30.85 -4.52 4.16
CA VAL A 776 29.88 -4.89 3.11
C VAL A 776 30.61 -5.04 1.78
N GLY A 777 31.12 -6.26 1.53
CA GLY A 777 31.61 -6.79 0.25
C GLY A 777 32.24 -5.75 -0.69
N GLN A 778 33.55 -5.51 -0.57
CA GLN A 778 34.28 -4.45 -1.27
C GLN A 778 34.12 -4.50 -2.80
N PHE A 779 33.13 -3.78 -3.33
CA PHE A 779 33.21 -3.23 -4.68
C PHE A 779 34.07 -1.97 -4.62
N ILE A 780 35.18 -1.95 -5.35
CA ILE A 780 35.99 -0.75 -5.47
C ILE A 780 35.15 0.28 -6.23
N ILE A 781 34.99 1.48 -5.65
CA ILE A 781 34.19 2.55 -6.26
C ILE A 781 34.78 2.88 -7.64
N GLY A 782 33.96 2.80 -8.69
CA GLY A 782 34.39 2.93 -10.09
C GLY A 782 34.68 1.60 -10.80
N GLU A 783 34.61 0.45 -10.13
CA GLU A 783 34.68 -0.85 -10.79
C GLU A 783 33.46 -1.06 -11.71
N THR A 784 33.72 -1.48 -12.95
CA THR A 784 32.70 -1.78 -13.95
C THR A 784 32.65 -3.28 -14.15
N LYS A 785 31.54 -3.94 -13.79
CA LYS A 785 31.34 -5.38 -14.01
C LYS A 785 30.37 -5.62 -15.13
N SER A 786 30.72 -6.54 -16.02
CA SER A 786 29.86 -7.04 -17.08
C SER A 786 29.13 -8.30 -16.65
N PHE A 787 27.87 -8.41 -17.04
CA PHE A 787 27.10 -9.66 -16.99
C PHE A 787 26.46 -9.93 -18.35
N ASP A 788 26.35 -11.21 -18.68
CA ASP A 788 25.67 -11.66 -19.88
C ASP A 788 24.20 -11.99 -19.55
N PHE A 789 23.33 -11.77 -20.52
CA PHE A 789 21.94 -12.21 -20.49
C PHE A 789 21.46 -12.46 -21.92
N THR A 790 20.24 -12.95 -22.03
CA THR A 790 19.56 -13.29 -23.28
C THR A 790 18.18 -12.61 -23.28
N ILE A 791 17.80 -11.99 -24.40
CA ILE A 791 16.53 -11.24 -24.51
C ILE A 791 15.81 -11.61 -25.79
N SER A 792 14.48 -11.83 -25.72
CA SER A 792 13.73 -12.04 -26.96
C SER A 792 13.58 -10.70 -27.70
N PRO A 793 13.61 -10.69 -29.04
CA PRO A 793 13.47 -9.48 -29.84
C PRO A 793 12.27 -8.61 -29.41
N ARG A 794 11.16 -9.25 -29.02
CA ARG A 794 9.94 -8.61 -28.52
C ARG A 794 10.24 -7.71 -27.31
N ILE A 795 10.92 -8.27 -26.30
CA ILE A 795 11.24 -7.54 -25.06
C ILE A 795 12.29 -6.45 -25.32
N LEU A 796 13.22 -6.67 -26.27
CA LEU A 796 14.24 -5.67 -26.65
C LEU A 796 13.60 -4.35 -27.14
N PHE A 797 12.53 -4.41 -27.95
CA PHE A 797 11.80 -3.20 -28.33
C PHE A 797 11.18 -2.49 -27.15
N VAL A 798 10.55 -3.23 -26.23
CA VAL A 798 9.94 -2.62 -25.03
C VAL A 798 11.02 -1.92 -24.20
N CYS A 799 12.22 -2.51 -24.11
CA CYS A 799 13.37 -1.88 -23.47
C CYS A 799 13.79 -0.58 -24.16
N LEU A 800 14.07 -0.60 -25.47
CA LEU A 800 14.49 0.59 -26.22
C LEU A 800 13.44 1.70 -26.18
N TYR A 801 12.15 1.34 -26.18
CA TYR A 801 11.03 2.24 -25.98
C TYR A 801 11.09 2.96 -24.62
N TYR A 802 11.36 2.25 -23.52
CA TYR A 802 11.50 2.88 -22.20
C TYR A 802 12.78 3.71 -21.99
N LEU A 803 13.74 3.59 -22.90
CA LEU A 803 14.98 4.39 -22.95
C LEU A 803 14.88 5.63 -23.84
N ASP A 804 13.80 5.78 -24.59
CA ASP A 804 13.66 6.81 -25.64
C ASP A 804 14.70 6.70 -26.76
N ARG A 805 15.12 5.47 -27.09
CA ARG A 805 16.09 5.18 -28.15
C ARG A 805 15.39 5.00 -29.51
N VAL A 806 14.72 6.06 -29.96
CA VAL A 806 13.89 6.09 -31.18
C VAL A 806 14.65 5.61 -32.42
N ASP A 807 15.88 6.09 -32.64
CA ASP A 807 16.69 5.73 -33.81
C ASP A 807 17.10 4.25 -33.84
N ASP A 808 17.23 3.62 -32.68
CA ASP A 808 17.53 2.19 -32.56
C ASP A 808 16.27 1.34 -32.74
N ILE A 809 15.11 1.85 -32.33
CA ILE A 809 13.81 1.22 -32.63
C ILE A 809 13.62 1.18 -34.14
N PHE A 810 13.70 2.30 -34.85
CA PHE A 810 13.49 2.32 -36.31
C PHE A 810 14.53 1.49 -37.07
N TYR A 811 15.79 1.58 -36.67
CA TYR A 811 16.83 0.70 -37.21
C TYR A 811 16.52 -0.79 -37.02
N LEU A 812 15.99 -1.21 -35.87
CA LEU A 812 15.53 -2.59 -35.68
C LEU A 812 14.30 -2.93 -36.53
N PHE A 813 13.38 -1.98 -36.75
CA PHE A 813 12.25 -2.16 -37.67
C PHE A 813 12.71 -2.40 -39.10
N ASP A 814 13.74 -1.68 -39.58
CA ASP A 814 14.36 -1.89 -40.89
C ASP A 814 15.07 -3.25 -40.98
N LYS A 815 15.79 -3.64 -39.91
CA LYS A 815 16.64 -4.84 -39.90
C LYS A 815 15.92 -6.16 -39.63
N ILE A 816 14.78 -6.15 -38.94
CA ILE A 816 14.07 -7.41 -38.63
C ILE A 816 13.61 -8.17 -39.88
N PRO A 817 13.07 -7.54 -40.94
CA PRO A 817 12.79 -8.22 -42.21
C PRO A 817 14.02 -8.83 -42.90
N GLU A 818 15.25 -8.34 -42.64
CA GLU A 818 16.49 -8.96 -43.14
C GLU A 818 16.91 -10.20 -42.33
N ILE A 819 16.50 -10.29 -41.06
CA ILE A 819 17.04 -11.24 -40.07
C ILE A 819 16.05 -12.36 -39.76
N PHE A 820 14.77 -12.02 -39.64
CA PHE A 820 13.67 -12.92 -39.31
C PHE A 820 12.72 -13.04 -40.50
N ASN A 821 12.03 -14.18 -40.60
CA ASN A 821 11.02 -14.39 -41.64
C ASN A 821 9.84 -13.40 -41.46
N SER A 822 9.23 -12.95 -42.56
CA SER A 822 8.30 -11.80 -42.58
C SER A 822 7.11 -11.94 -41.61
N GLY A 823 6.65 -13.16 -41.34
CA GLY A 823 5.61 -13.44 -40.35
C GLY A 823 5.96 -12.99 -38.93
N TYR A 824 7.24 -12.99 -38.53
CA TYR A 824 7.67 -12.60 -37.18
C TYR A 824 7.47 -11.10 -36.93
N PHE A 825 7.58 -10.27 -37.98
CA PHE A 825 7.38 -8.82 -37.92
C PHE A 825 5.96 -8.43 -37.47
N SER A 826 4.96 -9.23 -37.86
CA SER A 826 3.56 -9.01 -37.46
C SER A 826 3.35 -9.04 -35.94
N ASN A 827 4.16 -9.80 -35.19
CA ASN A 827 4.02 -9.94 -33.73
C ASN A 827 4.37 -8.66 -32.96
N PHE A 828 5.27 -7.83 -33.48
CA PHE A 828 5.66 -6.56 -32.84
C PHE A 828 4.61 -5.47 -33.02
N THR A 829 3.95 -5.47 -34.16
CA THR A 829 2.94 -4.48 -34.54
C THR A 829 1.52 -4.91 -34.19
N GLN A 830 1.33 -6.07 -33.55
CA GLN A 830 0.02 -6.52 -33.10
C GLN A 830 -0.64 -5.44 -32.21
N GLU A 831 -1.92 -5.17 -32.48
CA GLU A 831 -2.65 -4.05 -31.89
C GLU A 831 -2.57 -4.03 -30.35
N SER A 832 -2.61 -5.21 -29.72
CA SER A 832 -2.50 -5.40 -28.27
C SER A 832 -1.18 -4.86 -27.68
N TYR A 833 -0.05 -5.06 -28.35
CA TYR A 833 1.27 -4.62 -27.84
C TYR A 833 1.45 -3.11 -28.01
N LEU A 834 1.17 -2.58 -29.22
CA LEU A 834 1.18 -1.14 -29.48
C LEU A 834 0.19 -0.41 -28.55
N TYR A 835 -0.97 -1.01 -28.26
CA TYR A 835 -1.94 -0.47 -27.30
C TYR A 835 -1.42 -0.50 -25.86
N ASN A 836 -0.65 -1.50 -25.43
CA ASN A 836 -0.11 -1.51 -24.06
C ASN A 836 1.08 -0.54 -23.90
N ILE A 837 1.90 -0.37 -24.93
CA ILE A 837 3.20 0.31 -24.82
C ILE A 837 3.14 1.77 -25.27
N CYS A 838 2.62 2.06 -26.48
CA CYS A 838 2.84 3.34 -27.15
C CYS A 838 2.05 4.52 -26.56
N SER A 839 2.75 5.62 -26.26
CA SER A 839 2.16 6.93 -26.00
C SER A 839 1.77 7.61 -27.33
N SER A 840 1.08 8.75 -27.26
CA SER A 840 0.73 9.52 -28.47
C SER A 840 1.96 9.98 -29.24
N TYR A 841 3.06 10.29 -28.54
CA TYR A 841 4.34 10.70 -29.13
C TYR A 841 4.94 9.60 -30.02
N TYR A 842 5.21 8.42 -29.45
CA TYR A 842 5.78 7.31 -30.23
C TYR A 842 4.84 6.82 -31.32
N LEU A 843 3.52 6.83 -31.09
CA LEU A 843 2.58 6.41 -32.10
C LEU A 843 2.55 7.38 -33.29
N GLY A 844 2.71 8.69 -33.04
CA GLY A 844 2.96 9.68 -34.10
C GLY A 844 4.28 9.44 -34.83
N LEU A 845 5.37 9.14 -34.11
CA LEU A 845 6.66 8.78 -34.73
C LEU A 845 6.55 7.54 -35.62
N PHE A 846 5.92 6.45 -35.16
CA PHE A 846 5.68 5.25 -35.96
C PHE A 846 4.83 5.54 -37.20
N ILE A 847 3.78 6.34 -37.05
CA ILE A 847 2.94 6.78 -38.18
C ILE A 847 3.78 7.51 -39.23
N ASN A 848 4.61 8.47 -38.83
CA ASN A 848 5.48 9.21 -39.74
C ASN A 848 6.49 8.29 -40.44
N TYR A 849 7.18 7.43 -39.69
CA TYR A 849 8.14 6.47 -40.24
C TYR A 849 7.50 5.50 -41.25
N PHE A 850 6.29 4.98 -40.98
CA PHE A 850 5.59 4.11 -41.94
C PHE A 850 5.03 4.87 -43.16
N ILE A 851 4.71 6.16 -43.03
CA ILE A 851 4.36 7.04 -44.17
C ILE A 851 5.57 7.26 -45.08
N GLU A 852 6.76 7.44 -44.51
CA GLU A 852 8.01 7.63 -45.26
C GLU A 852 8.48 6.34 -45.95
N ASN A 853 8.14 5.17 -45.38
CA ASN A 853 8.60 3.85 -45.85
C ASN A 853 7.46 2.95 -46.37
N LEU A 854 6.52 3.50 -47.15
CA LEU A 854 5.33 2.77 -47.62
C LEU A 854 5.62 1.58 -48.55
N ASN A 855 5.15 0.40 -48.14
CA ASN A 855 5.11 -0.86 -48.87
C ASN A 855 3.97 -1.74 -48.30
N ASP A 856 3.67 -2.89 -48.92
CA ASP A 856 2.54 -3.73 -48.51
C ASP A 856 2.58 -4.20 -47.04
N ASN A 857 3.77 -4.34 -46.43
CA ASN A 857 3.89 -4.63 -45.01
C ASN A 857 3.61 -3.37 -44.17
N THR A 858 4.31 -2.26 -44.44
CA THR A 858 4.18 -1.02 -43.64
C THR A 858 2.79 -0.38 -43.73
N ILE A 859 2.03 -0.61 -44.79
CA ILE A 859 0.60 -0.23 -44.89
C ILE A 859 -0.23 -0.88 -43.77
N ASN A 860 -0.02 -2.17 -43.50
CA ASN A 860 -0.74 -2.89 -42.43
C ASN A 860 -0.32 -2.42 -41.03
N HIS A 861 0.95 -2.05 -40.86
CA HIS A 861 1.46 -1.52 -39.59
C HIS A 861 0.96 -0.10 -39.32
N LEU A 862 0.98 0.76 -40.34
CA LEU A 862 0.38 2.10 -40.31
C LEU A 862 -1.13 2.05 -39.98
N TYR A 863 -1.87 1.13 -40.62
CA TYR A 863 -3.27 0.86 -40.28
C TYR A 863 -3.43 0.51 -38.79
N THR A 864 -2.60 -0.40 -38.28
CA THR A 864 -2.67 -0.85 -36.89
C THR A 864 -2.33 0.28 -35.90
N CYS A 865 -1.33 1.12 -36.21
CA CYS A 865 -1.02 2.31 -35.42
C CYS A 865 -2.20 3.29 -35.35
N LEU A 866 -2.91 3.51 -36.45
CA LEU A 866 -4.10 4.36 -36.50
C LEU A 866 -5.28 3.75 -35.71
N CYS A 867 -5.48 2.43 -35.77
CA CYS A 867 -6.46 1.76 -34.92
C CYS A 867 -6.16 1.94 -33.41
N VAL A 868 -4.89 1.78 -33.01
CA VAL A 868 -4.45 2.03 -31.62
C VAL A 868 -4.67 3.49 -31.22
N ALA A 869 -4.33 4.44 -32.09
CA ALA A 869 -4.52 5.88 -31.84
C ALA A 869 -6.00 6.20 -31.61
N SER A 870 -6.86 5.60 -32.43
CA SER A 870 -8.33 5.74 -32.34
C SER A 870 -8.87 5.16 -31.02
N ARG A 871 -8.44 3.94 -30.67
CA ARG A 871 -8.83 3.23 -29.44
C ARG A 871 -8.34 3.93 -28.17
N LYS A 872 -7.19 4.62 -28.23
CA LYS A 872 -6.67 5.44 -27.13
C LYS A 872 -7.20 6.88 -27.08
N GLY A 873 -7.93 7.33 -28.10
CA GLY A 873 -8.48 8.68 -28.13
C GLY A 873 -7.42 9.77 -28.38
N PHE A 874 -6.31 9.42 -29.05
CA PHE A 874 -5.21 10.34 -29.34
C PHE A 874 -5.57 11.31 -30.48
N ILE A 875 -6.52 12.20 -30.21
CA ILE A 875 -7.11 13.12 -31.18
C ILE A 875 -6.08 13.99 -31.92
N GLN A 876 -4.99 14.38 -31.24
CA GLN A 876 -3.92 15.18 -31.82
C GLN A 876 -3.28 14.51 -33.04
N ILE A 877 -3.02 13.19 -32.99
CA ILE A 877 -2.44 12.43 -34.13
C ILE A 877 -3.31 12.60 -35.38
N PHE A 878 -4.63 12.51 -35.23
CA PHE A 878 -5.54 12.70 -36.34
C PHE A 878 -5.59 14.18 -36.75
N GLN A 879 -5.65 15.12 -35.82
CA GLN A 879 -5.60 16.55 -36.14
C GLN A 879 -4.32 16.93 -36.90
N ASP A 880 -3.17 16.33 -36.58
CA ASP A 880 -1.90 16.54 -37.28
C ASP A 880 -1.95 15.95 -38.70
N ILE A 881 -2.49 14.75 -38.88
CA ILE A 881 -2.71 14.12 -40.21
C ILE A 881 -3.62 15.01 -41.08
N LEU A 882 -4.72 15.50 -40.50
CA LEU A 882 -5.69 16.40 -41.14
C LEU A 882 -5.07 17.77 -41.50
N SER A 883 -4.27 18.33 -40.60
CA SER A 883 -3.61 19.63 -40.78
C SER A 883 -2.35 19.56 -41.65
N SER A 884 -1.84 18.37 -41.94
CA SER A 884 -0.71 18.17 -42.84
C SER A 884 -1.02 18.74 -44.23
N ASN A 885 -0.18 19.66 -44.72
CA ASN A 885 -0.56 20.56 -45.80
C ASN A 885 -0.61 19.90 -47.22
N LYS A 886 -0.46 18.56 -47.30
CA LYS A 886 -0.90 17.65 -48.39
C LYS A 886 -0.51 16.18 -48.18
N ASN A 887 0.55 15.89 -47.43
CA ASN A 887 1.24 14.58 -47.50
C ASN A 887 0.69 13.44 -46.63
N SER A 888 -0.32 13.64 -45.76
CA SER A 888 -0.93 12.49 -45.03
C SER A 888 -2.46 12.48 -45.01
N GLN A 889 -3.14 13.50 -45.56
CA GLN A 889 -4.60 13.50 -45.67
C GLN A 889 -5.17 12.33 -46.48
N TYR A 890 -4.40 11.70 -47.37
CA TYR A 890 -4.84 10.51 -48.13
C TYR A 890 -5.04 9.27 -47.24
N LEU A 891 -4.51 9.27 -46.01
CA LEU A 891 -4.75 8.22 -45.01
C LEU A 891 -6.18 8.25 -44.48
N LEU A 892 -6.84 9.41 -44.50
CA LEU A 892 -8.21 9.61 -44.01
C LEU A 892 -9.19 9.90 -45.16
N LYS A 893 -8.83 9.51 -46.39
CA LYS A 893 -9.72 9.53 -47.56
C LYS A 893 -10.08 8.10 -47.94
N VAL A 894 -11.31 7.89 -48.38
CA VAL A 894 -11.75 6.57 -48.87
C VAL A 894 -11.04 6.26 -50.19
N ARG A 895 -10.46 5.06 -50.31
CA ARG A 895 -9.95 4.52 -51.57
C ARG A 895 -11.11 4.07 -52.45
N THR A 896 -11.20 4.66 -53.64
CA THR A 896 -12.22 4.35 -54.65
C THR A 896 -11.55 4.03 -55.99
N LYS A 897 -12.32 3.55 -56.98
CA LYS A 897 -11.78 3.31 -58.34
C LYS A 897 -11.20 4.59 -58.98
N THR A 898 -11.77 5.76 -58.67
CA THR A 898 -11.35 7.07 -59.18
C THR A 898 -10.28 7.73 -58.30
N ASN A 899 -10.29 7.50 -57.00
CA ASN A 899 -9.27 7.97 -56.07
C ASN A 899 -8.41 6.81 -55.57
N GLN A 900 -7.44 6.43 -56.40
CA GLN A 900 -6.44 5.41 -56.07
C GLN A 900 -5.33 5.93 -55.14
N SER A 901 -5.24 7.25 -54.92
CA SER A 901 -4.22 7.88 -54.05
C SER A 901 -4.47 7.67 -52.55
N SER A 902 -5.72 7.41 -52.16
CA SER A 902 -6.07 7.02 -50.80
C SER A 902 -5.55 5.63 -50.46
N LEU A 903 -5.08 5.44 -49.23
CA LEU A 903 -4.47 4.18 -48.82
C LEU A 903 -5.51 3.11 -48.45
N PHE A 904 -6.51 3.49 -47.64
CA PHE A 904 -7.43 2.55 -47.00
C PHE A 904 -8.83 2.51 -47.66
N GLN A 905 -9.41 1.31 -47.70
CA GLN A 905 -10.80 1.10 -48.12
C GLN A 905 -11.79 1.60 -47.04
N SER A 906 -13.06 1.85 -47.44
CA SER A 906 -14.07 2.41 -46.52
C SER A 906 -14.33 1.54 -45.29
N ASN A 907 -14.20 0.21 -45.38
CA ASN A 907 -14.38 -0.70 -44.24
C ASN A 907 -13.30 -0.45 -43.18
N LEU A 908 -12.03 -0.44 -43.58
CA LEU A 908 -10.89 -0.19 -42.70
C LEU A 908 -11.02 1.16 -41.97
N LEU A 909 -11.46 2.21 -42.67
CA LEU A 909 -11.74 3.52 -42.08
C LEU A 909 -12.96 3.51 -41.14
N CYS A 910 -14.03 2.78 -41.47
CA CYS A 910 -15.14 2.56 -40.54
C CYS A 910 -14.68 1.82 -39.28
N ASP A 911 -13.78 0.85 -39.40
CA ASP A 911 -13.26 0.09 -38.26
C ASP A 911 -12.40 0.96 -37.33
N MET A 912 -11.62 1.91 -37.86
CA MET A 912 -10.97 2.95 -37.06
C MET A 912 -11.99 3.74 -36.24
N VAL A 913 -13.08 4.22 -36.85
CA VAL A 913 -14.14 4.95 -36.13
C VAL A 913 -14.86 4.06 -35.11
N VAL A 914 -15.10 2.79 -35.43
CA VAL A 914 -15.70 1.84 -34.49
C VAL A 914 -14.79 1.62 -33.28
N ASN A 915 -13.47 1.61 -33.44
CA ASN A 915 -12.54 1.53 -32.32
C ASN A 915 -12.58 2.78 -31.41
N SER A 916 -12.72 4.00 -31.94
CA SER A 916 -12.94 5.18 -31.08
C SER A 916 -14.30 5.14 -30.38
N ILE A 917 -15.37 4.68 -31.05
CA ILE A 917 -16.71 4.57 -30.46
C ILE A 917 -16.72 3.55 -29.32
N ASN A 918 -16.17 2.35 -29.56
CA ASN A 918 -16.12 1.26 -28.58
C ASN A 918 -15.31 1.66 -27.33
N SER A 919 -14.27 2.47 -27.49
CA SER A 919 -13.50 3.06 -26.38
C SER A 919 -14.09 4.37 -25.83
N SER A 920 -15.27 4.78 -26.29
CA SER A 920 -15.99 6.00 -25.88
C SER A 920 -15.26 7.33 -26.16
N ASN A 921 -14.34 7.34 -27.12
CA ASN A 921 -13.64 8.52 -27.61
C ASN A 921 -14.55 9.29 -28.58
N PHE A 922 -15.71 9.77 -28.11
CA PHE A 922 -16.77 10.33 -28.97
C PHE A 922 -16.35 11.59 -29.73
N GLN A 923 -15.52 12.45 -29.11
CA GLN A 923 -14.99 13.64 -29.80
C GLN A 923 -14.14 13.27 -31.02
N LEU A 924 -13.26 12.26 -30.89
CA LEU A 924 -12.49 11.72 -32.00
C LEU A 924 -13.39 11.00 -33.01
N SER A 925 -14.39 10.26 -32.53
CA SER A 925 -15.35 9.56 -33.40
C SER A 925 -16.09 10.54 -34.32
N ASN A 926 -16.57 11.67 -33.77
CA ASN A 926 -17.20 12.73 -34.56
C ASN A 926 -16.21 13.37 -35.53
N LEU A 927 -15.01 13.77 -35.07
CA LEU A 927 -13.96 14.34 -35.93
C LEU A 927 -13.67 13.47 -37.16
N LEU A 928 -13.59 12.14 -36.97
CA LEU A 928 -13.35 11.20 -38.06
C LEU A 928 -14.55 11.04 -38.99
N ILE A 929 -15.79 10.99 -38.46
CA ILE A 929 -17.00 10.92 -39.29
C ILE A 929 -17.19 12.20 -40.11
N ASP A 930 -16.90 13.37 -39.53
CA ASP A 930 -17.12 14.66 -40.16
C ASP A 930 -16.07 14.99 -41.23
N PHE A 931 -14.89 14.34 -41.20
CA PHE A 931 -13.84 14.54 -42.19
C PHE A 931 -13.74 13.42 -43.25
N ILE A 932 -13.96 12.16 -42.88
CA ILE A 932 -13.89 11.05 -43.82
C ILE A 932 -15.19 11.01 -44.61
N ASP A 933 -15.09 11.22 -45.94
CA ASP A 933 -16.22 11.19 -46.90
C ASP A 933 -16.81 9.78 -47.04
N PHE A 934 -17.54 9.35 -46.00
CA PHE A 934 -18.26 8.09 -45.95
C PHE A 934 -19.56 8.17 -46.76
N SER A 935 -19.94 7.06 -47.39
CA SER A 935 -21.29 6.98 -47.99
C SER A 935 -22.38 7.29 -46.93
N PRO A 936 -23.51 7.92 -47.31
CA PRO A 936 -24.57 8.27 -46.35
C PRO A 936 -25.10 7.08 -45.52
N LYS A 937 -25.00 5.86 -46.06
CA LYS A 937 -25.31 4.62 -45.35
C LYS A 937 -24.32 4.36 -44.20
N ASN A 938 -23.02 4.49 -44.46
CA ASN A 938 -21.97 4.24 -43.46
C ASN A 938 -21.96 5.34 -42.40
N GLU A 939 -22.09 6.61 -42.79
CA GLU A 939 -22.18 7.75 -41.87
C GLU A 939 -23.34 7.58 -40.89
N LYS A 940 -24.55 7.27 -41.39
CA LYS A 940 -25.74 7.01 -40.56
C LYS A 940 -25.55 5.84 -39.58
N VAL A 941 -24.86 4.78 -40.00
CA VAL A 941 -24.54 3.63 -39.13
C VAL A 941 -23.56 4.04 -38.03
N LEU A 942 -22.51 4.80 -38.33
CA LEU A 942 -21.51 5.25 -37.36
C LEU A 942 -22.12 6.24 -36.34
N ARG A 943 -22.89 7.24 -36.80
CA ARG A 943 -23.59 8.17 -35.89
C ARG A 943 -24.63 7.45 -35.01
N SER A 944 -25.32 6.44 -35.55
CA SER A 944 -26.23 5.60 -34.75
C SER A 944 -25.49 4.77 -33.68
N LYS A 945 -24.28 4.27 -33.97
CA LYS A 945 -23.42 3.59 -32.98
C LYS A 945 -22.97 4.54 -31.86
N ILE A 946 -22.61 5.79 -32.17
CA ILE A 946 -22.30 6.81 -31.16
C ILE A 946 -23.48 6.99 -30.21
N PHE A 947 -24.68 7.28 -30.74
CA PHE A 947 -25.88 7.51 -29.93
C PHE A 947 -26.27 6.31 -29.04
N LYS A 948 -26.09 5.08 -29.53
CA LYS A 948 -26.31 3.87 -28.71
C LYS A 948 -25.25 3.71 -27.61
N SER A 949 -24.00 4.01 -27.92
CA SER A 949 -22.89 3.86 -26.97
C SER A 949 -22.87 4.97 -25.91
N SER A 950 -23.41 6.15 -26.22
CA SER A 950 -23.58 7.24 -25.25
C SER A 950 -24.74 7.03 -24.28
N ASN A 951 -25.76 6.25 -24.66
CA ASN A 951 -26.94 6.00 -23.83
C ASN A 951 -26.85 4.71 -22.98
N ASN A 952 -25.86 3.86 -23.27
CA ASN A 952 -25.57 2.62 -22.52
C ASN A 952 -24.52 2.83 -21.41
N LYS A 953 -24.04 4.08 -21.24
CA LYS A 953 -23.18 4.53 -20.16
C LYS A 953 -23.96 5.51 -19.29
#